data_AF-A0A1J1I9N8-F1
#
_entry.id   AF-A0A1J1I9N8-F1
#
_cell.length_a   1.000
_cell.length_b   1.000
_cell.length_c   1.000
_cell.angle_alpha   90.00
_cell.angle_beta   90.00
_cell.angle_gamma   90.00
#
_symmetry.space_group_name_H-M   'P 1'
#
loop_
_entity.id
_entity.type
_entity.pdbx_description
1 polymer ?
#
loop_
_entity_poly.entity_id
_entity_poly.type
_entity_poly.pdbx_seq_one_letter_code
_entity_poly.pdbx_strand_id
1 'polypeptide(L)'
;SAQPLYNDTIDVTKNLGELCDRPCSNKYRICYFKFTLENYATMGPACGSCGSFTGNISDCFNDQCVTADGVERGVLTINRQIPGPSINVCYGDTLIVDVENMMMGYDTTIHWHGIEQRTIPWMDGVPMITQCPIGSGNTFRYEVSTDRLGTYMYYAYSAHQKANGIYGGLVVRPKSEKRKSLYDVDSRDYLIVLSDWMHELAEMYVPGLRTHQPGLQPTNLLINGKGTTRDLGTRKSTTRTPLAVFYVQRNSRYRFRLVNAMSFVCPVLLEIEGHKMTVITSDYGELQPITVTQLVSNAGERFEFVLNADQLGVDYWMRFRALGSCEANQIEQYAVLSYRDPNDPQRDLHAYPQRTFPLYDSSYGDGSMLNFPKTTCGDPSDNEYCISDLYAYDQGAYLWLTETPPTYKFILGIKNLAQSPSVVFKENTYGNMFTNLRDDVMTVGAINNISFTFQPFPILTQGEMIENENDVFCNENNIPERCESQEICDCTHRLKIRTHEYVEMIIVDETDNDLINHPFHIHGNPFAVVEMGQHPDNIPMTVELAKTMEFGDSMLPAPTPRSFPLRDTVSIPSKGFVRLRLRPSKLGFWMMRFVEEWYMARGMNLLIQVGETKDFYQKPEDFPRCQNYKPVPAILSVISAQSLYNDSIDITNNPGELCDRTCGSADYRRICYFKFTLENYATMGPACKTCGSVAGKLSDCFNDQCVTTDGVERAVLTINRQLPSPSIFVCERDLVVIDVVNMMMGYETTIHWHGFHQKDYPWMDGVPMITQCPINSGNTFRYKFWASESGTHWYHSHSGHQKSNGIFGGIVVRKHVERHASLYDDDSSSNLIVLSDWKHELAETHFPGLRTQSGGLQPANLLVNGKGTTRHLDARKSTTGTPLAVYYVQKNRRYRFRLVNAGGLTCPVLLEIEGHKMTVIASDSNDLQPTTVSQLVSNAGERFDFVVNANQSGVDYWMRFRALGSCEANQIEQYAVLTYRDPNDPQRDLRAYPQNNFPAYDSSYGDGSVRNYMLVY
;
A
#
# COMPACT_ATOMS: atom_id res chain seq x y z
N SER A 1 35.57 -17.52 -16.56
CA SER A 1 36.09 -16.70 -15.46
C SER A 1 36.07 -15.23 -15.85
N ALA A 2 34.98 -14.53 -15.56
CA ALA A 2 34.92 -13.07 -15.67
C ALA A 2 35.01 -12.53 -14.22
N GLN A 3 36.08 -11.80 -13.90
CA GLN A 3 36.18 -11.08 -12.64
C GLN A 3 35.22 -9.87 -12.67
N PRO A 4 34.64 -9.45 -11.53
CA PRO A 4 33.91 -8.20 -11.46
C PRO A 4 34.92 -7.04 -11.64
N LEU A 5 34.77 -6.32 -12.74
CA LEU A 5 35.51 -5.07 -13.01
C LEU A 5 34.76 -3.91 -12.38
N TYR A 6 34.90 -3.64 -11.08
CA TYR A 6 34.53 -2.32 -10.56
C TYR A 6 35.50 -1.84 -9.48
N ASN A 7 36.30 -0.84 -9.86
CA ASN A 7 36.86 0.17 -8.95
C ASN A 7 35.72 1.17 -8.63
N ASP A 8 35.62 1.58 -7.37
CA ASP A 8 34.53 2.32 -6.69
C ASP A 8 34.11 3.71 -7.23
N THR A 9 34.31 4.08 -8.50
CA THR A 9 33.80 5.36 -9.02
C THR A 9 33.34 5.28 -10.46
N ILE A 10 32.03 5.07 -10.67
CA ILE A 10 31.38 5.33 -11.97
C ILE A 10 31.37 6.84 -12.18
N ASP A 11 31.99 7.33 -13.26
CA ASP A 11 31.92 8.73 -13.65
C ASP A 11 30.50 9.05 -14.18
N VAL A 12 29.63 9.50 -13.27
CA VAL A 12 28.22 9.81 -13.55
C VAL A 12 28.07 10.80 -14.70
N THR A 13 28.98 11.77 -14.83
CA THR A 13 28.91 12.82 -15.85
C THR A 13 29.10 12.28 -17.27
N LYS A 14 29.84 11.17 -17.42
CA LYS A 14 30.08 10.52 -18.72
C LYS A 14 29.10 9.41 -19.05
N ASN A 15 28.27 9.00 -18.08
CA ASN A 15 27.37 7.84 -18.20
C ASN A 15 25.90 8.20 -17.99
N LEU A 16 25.51 9.48 -18.12
CA LEU A 16 24.11 9.91 -18.02
C LEU A 16 23.19 9.05 -18.89
N GLY A 17 22.10 8.56 -18.30
CA GLY A 17 21.16 7.63 -18.94
C GLY A 17 20.55 8.17 -20.23
N GLU A 18 20.37 9.49 -20.34
CA GLU A 18 19.93 10.15 -21.57
C GLU A 18 20.87 9.91 -22.76
N LEU A 19 22.19 9.77 -22.50
CA LEU A 19 23.19 9.48 -23.54
C LEU A 19 23.12 8.02 -24.03
N CYS A 20 22.36 7.17 -23.35
CA CYS A 20 22.12 5.80 -23.77
C CYS A 20 20.99 5.67 -24.78
N ASP A 21 20.14 6.69 -24.88
CA ASP A 21 19.22 6.80 -26.00
C ASP A 21 19.98 7.20 -27.27
N ARG A 22 20.52 6.19 -27.96
CA ARG A 22 21.38 6.35 -29.14
C ARG A 22 21.14 5.23 -30.14
N PRO A 23 21.55 5.41 -31.41
CA PRO A 23 21.67 4.30 -32.34
C PRO A 23 22.62 3.23 -31.78
N CYS A 24 22.13 2.00 -31.69
CA CYS A 24 22.89 0.91 -31.08
C CYS A 24 24.09 0.48 -31.94
N SER A 25 25.21 0.20 -31.28
CA SER A 25 26.50 -0.13 -31.93
C SER A 25 27.19 -1.29 -31.19
N ASN A 26 28.39 -1.68 -31.61
CA ASN A 26 29.19 -2.67 -30.89
C ASN A 26 29.82 -2.14 -29.58
N LYS A 27 29.61 -0.87 -29.25
CA LYS A 27 30.16 -0.25 -28.05
C LYS A 27 29.09 -0.18 -26.95
N TYR A 28 29.25 -1.03 -25.95
CA TYR A 28 28.46 -1.01 -24.73
C TYR A 28 28.75 0.24 -23.90
N ARG A 29 27.73 0.74 -23.22
CA ARG A 29 27.80 1.86 -22.27
C ARG A 29 27.25 1.45 -20.93
N ILE A 30 27.70 2.16 -19.90
CA ILE A 30 27.00 2.24 -18.63
C ILE A 30 25.95 3.35 -18.76
N CYS A 31 24.71 3.03 -18.41
CA CYS A 31 23.57 3.93 -18.50
C CYS A 31 23.10 4.22 -17.08
N TYR A 32 23.54 5.35 -16.55
CA TYR A 32 23.28 5.76 -15.18
C TYR A 32 22.01 6.62 -15.10
N PHE A 33 21.05 6.20 -14.29
CA PHE A 33 19.87 6.98 -13.93
C PHE A 33 19.87 7.25 -12.43
N LYS A 34 19.40 8.43 -12.04
CA LYS A 34 19.06 8.73 -10.65
C LYS A 34 17.55 8.88 -10.54
N PHE A 35 16.95 8.07 -9.69
CA PHE A 35 15.53 8.11 -9.34
C PHE A 35 15.42 8.69 -7.94
N THR A 36 14.80 9.85 -7.81
CA THR A 36 14.44 10.44 -6.52
C THR A 36 12.93 10.25 -6.34
N LEU A 37 12.55 9.44 -5.36
CA LEU A 37 11.16 9.12 -5.05
C LEU A 37 10.64 10.10 -4.01
N GLU A 38 9.54 10.80 -4.28
CA GLU A 38 9.02 11.86 -3.41
C GLU A 38 7.49 11.81 -3.29
N ASN A 39 6.98 12.20 -2.12
CA ASN A 39 5.59 12.64 -1.97
C ASN A 39 5.39 13.94 -2.76
N TYR A 40 4.38 13.99 -3.61
CA TYR A 40 4.08 15.13 -4.48
C TYR A 40 2.56 15.34 -4.58
N ALA A 41 2.13 16.31 -5.37
CA ALA A 41 0.72 16.56 -5.63
C ALA A 41 0.46 16.75 -7.13
N THR A 42 -0.65 16.21 -7.62
CA THR A 42 -1.15 16.57 -8.95
C THR A 42 -1.72 17.98 -8.91
N MET A 43 -1.63 18.71 -10.02
CA MET A 43 -2.16 20.08 -10.13
C MET A 43 -1.62 21.06 -9.08
N GLY A 44 -0.46 20.73 -8.48
CA GLY A 44 0.20 21.53 -7.47
C GLY A 44 0.77 22.85 -8.02
N PRO A 45 1.51 23.61 -7.20
CA PRO A 45 1.99 24.95 -7.56
C PRO A 45 2.78 25.03 -8.89
N ALA A 46 3.53 23.98 -9.25
CA ALA A 46 4.27 23.90 -10.50
C ALA A 46 3.34 24.00 -11.73
N CYS A 47 2.10 23.51 -11.61
CA CYS A 47 1.10 23.54 -12.67
C CYS A 47 0.44 24.90 -12.89
N GLY A 48 0.82 25.95 -12.14
CA GLY A 48 0.23 27.29 -12.29
C GLY A 48 -1.29 27.20 -12.31
N SER A 49 -1.98 27.87 -13.22
CA SER A 49 -3.44 27.84 -13.39
C SER A 49 -3.98 26.71 -14.30
N CYS A 50 -3.19 25.68 -14.59
CA CYS A 50 -3.60 24.52 -15.39
C CYS A 50 -4.92 23.89 -14.88
N GLY A 51 -5.68 23.26 -15.78
CA GLY A 51 -6.87 22.47 -15.43
C GLY A 51 -8.15 23.30 -15.20
N SER A 52 -8.01 24.56 -14.80
CA SER A 52 -9.14 25.50 -14.65
C SER A 52 -9.66 25.97 -16.02
N PHE A 53 -10.99 26.07 -16.17
CA PHE A 53 -11.62 26.62 -17.38
C PHE A 53 -11.22 28.08 -17.67
N THR A 54 -10.91 28.85 -16.64
CA THR A 54 -10.44 30.24 -16.75
C THR A 54 -8.91 30.37 -16.67
N GLY A 55 -8.21 29.24 -16.50
CA GLY A 55 -6.77 29.19 -16.34
C GLY A 55 -5.99 29.17 -17.65
N ASN A 56 -4.69 29.41 -17.54
CA ASN A 56 -3.73 29.34 -18.64
C ASN A 56 -3.31 27.89 -18.89
N ILE A 57 -3.58 27.39 -20.08
CA ILE A 57 -3.21 26.04 -20.53
C ILE A 57 -1.69 25.85 -20.55
N SER A 58 -0.91 26.87 -20.90
CA SER A 58 0.54 26.68 -21.02
C SER A 58 1.17 26.27 -19.69
N ASP A 59 0.54 26.62 -18.56
CA ASP A 59 1.00 26.24 -17.23
C ASP A 59 0.98 24.71 -17.02
N CYS A 60 0.20 23.97 -17.80
CA CYS A 60 0.16 22.50 -17.79
C CYS A 60 1.46 21.85 -18.32
N PHE A 61 2.31 22.63 -18.98
CA PHE A 61 3.57 22.17 -19.58
C PHE A 61 4.80 22.72 -18.84
N ASN A 62 4.58 23.40 -17.71
CA ASN A 62 5.66 23.82 -16.82
C ASN A 62 6.45 22.61 -16.32
N ASP A 63 7.76 22.80 -16.13
CA ASP A 63 8.62 21.79 -15.52
C ASP A 63 8.03 21.32 -14.18
N GLN A 64 8.07 20.00 -13.95
CA GLN A 64 7.55 19.35 -12.74
C GLN A 64 6.03 19.47 -12.53
N CYS A 65 5.26 20.01 -13.49
CA CYS A 65 3.81 19.93 -13.42
C CYS A 65 3.33 18.50 -13.67
N VAL A 66 2.72 17.88 -12.66
CA VAL A 66 2.02 16.60 -12.78
C VAL A 66 0.53 16.87 -12.97
N THR A 67 0.04 16.77 -14.21
CA THR A 67 -1.37 17.06 -14.52
C THR A 67 -2.32 15.90 -14.21
N ALA A 68 -1.87 14.66 -14.40
CA ALA A 68 -2.74 13.47 -14.38
C ALA A 68 -4.02 13.70 -15.19
N ASP A 69 -5.20 13.59 -14.56
CA ASP A 69 -6.50 13.88 -15.14
C ASP A 69 -7.12 15.23 -14.76
N GLY A 70 -6.34 16.08 -14.08
CA GLY A 70 -6.73 17.43 -13.66
C GLY A 70 -7.44 17.51 -12.32
N VAL A 71 -7.64 16.39 -11.63
CA VAL A 71 -8.07 16.38 -10.23
C VAL A 71 -6.84 16.46 -9.32
N GLU A 72 -6.97 17.29 -8.31
CA GLU A 72 -5.92 17.53 -7.32
C GLU A 72 -5.93 16.41 -6.28
N ARG A 73 -4.80 15.70 -6.13
CA ARG A 73 -4.59 14.67 -5.11
C ARG A 73 -3.12 14.53 -4.76
N GLY A 74 -2.83 13.98 -3.57
CA GLY A 74 -1.49 13.47 -3.26
C GLY A 74 -1.08 12.36 -4.21
N VAL A 75 0.21 12.30 -4.58
CA VAL A 75 0.75 11.32 -5.53
C VAL A 75 2.20 11.00 -5.17
N LEU A 76 2.66 9.79 -5.50
CA LEU A 76 4.08 9.43 -5.41
C LEU A 76 4.71 9.59 -6.80
N THR A 77 5.93 10.12 -6.86
CA THR A 77 6.59 10.42 -8.14
C THR A 77 8.01 9.89 -8.19
N ILE A 78 8.49 9.63 -9.41
CA ILE A 78 9.91 9.39 -9.69
C ILE A 78 10.42 10.64 -10.40
N ASN A 79 11.29 11.43 -9.77
CA ASN A 79 11.76 12.70 -10.32
C ASN A 79 10.61 13.69 -10.64
N ARG A 80 9.56 13.72 -9.82
CA ARG A 80 8.37 14.62 -9.98
C ARG A 80 7.64 14.46 -11.31
N GLN A 81 7.64 13.23 -11.83
CA GLN A 81 6.88 12.86 -13.01
C GLN A 81 6.20 11.50 -12.77
N ILE A 82 5.05 11.35 -13.43
CA ILE A 82 4.36 10.07 -13.64
C ILE A 82 4.02 9.99 -15.13
N PRO A 83 4.31 8.86 -15.81
CA PRO A 83 5.20 7.78 -15.36
C PRO A 83 6.60 8.31 -15.07
N GLY A 84 7.42 7.51 -14.39
CA GLY A 84 8.85 7.78 -14.21
C GLY A 84 9.62 7.81 -15.54
N PRO A 85 10.95 8.09 -15.46
CA PRO A 85 11.77 8.26 -16.66
C PRO A 85 11.69 7.08 -17.63
N SER A 86 11.39 7.34 -18.91
CA SER A 86 11.46 6.30 -19.94
C SER A 86 12.93 5.89 -20.16
N ILE A 87 13.26 4.64 -19.85
CA ILE A 87 14.62 4.11 -20.01
C ILE A 87 14.76 3.50 -21.40
N ASN A 88 15.68 4.01 -22.22
CA ASN A 88 15.95 3.48 -23.56
C ASN A 88 17.45 3.17 -23.68
N VAL A 89 17.78 1.89 -23.82
CA VAL A 89 19.16 1.40 -23.80
C VAL A 89 19.41 0.42 -24.95
N CYS A 90 20.68 0.13 -25.23
CA CYS A 90 21.06 -0.83 -26.25
C CYS A 90 21.37 -2.18 -25.62
N TYR A 91 21.13 -3.25 -26.38
CA TYR A 91 21.52 -4.60 -26.01
C TYR A 91 22.98 -4.66 -25.51
N GLY A 92 23.17 -5.21 -24.31
CA GLY A 92 24.47 -5.37 -23.66
C GLY A 92 25.01 -4.12 -22.97
N ASP A 93 24.26 -3.01 -22.94
CA ASP A 93 24.56 -1.91 -22.02
C ASP A 93 24.34 -2.36 -20.55
N THR A 94 25.04 -1.73 -19.61
CA THR A 94 24.79 -1.93 -18.17
C THR A 94 23.91 -0.80 -17.69
N LEU A 95 22.70 -1.11 -17.24
CA LEU A 95 21.81 -0.12 -16.65
C LEU A 95 22.14 -0.02 -15.15
N ILE A 96 22.46 1.17 -14.68
CA ILE A 96 22.72 1.46 -13.27
C ILE A 96 21.70 2.50 -12.82
N VAL A 97 20.92 2.20 -11.79
CA VAL A 97 19.89 3.10 -11.29
C VAL A 97 20.06 3.32 -9.80
N ASP A 98 20.41 4.55 -9.42
CA ASP A 98 20.43 4.98 -8.03
C ASP A 98 19.04 5.45 -7.64
N VAL A 99 18.37 4.67 -6.80
CA VAL A 99 17.05 4.97 -6.25
C VAL A 99 17.23 5.57 -4.87
N GLU A 100 17.05 6.88 -4.79
CA GLU A 100 17.00 7.68 -3.58
C GLU A 100 15.54 7.78 -3.12
N ASN A 101 15.22 7.13 -1.99
CA ASN A 101 13.90 7.22 -1.41
C ASN A 101 13.79 8.44 -0.49
N MET A 102 13.08 9.49 -0.91
CA MET A 102 12.79 10.69 -0.11
C MET A 102 11.33 10.71 0.38
N MET A 103 10.60 9.60 0.26
CA MET A 103 9.22 9.47 0.72
C MET A 103 9.21 9.21 2.24
N MET A 104 9.18 10.29 3.04
CA MET A 104 9.17 10.19 4.50
C MET A 104 8.14 9.20 5.04
N GLY A 105 8.60 8.20 5.81
CA GLY A 105 7.76 7.18 6.44
C GLY A 105 7.37 6.02 5.53
N TYR A 106 7.77 6.03 4.27
CA TYR A 106 7.58 4.93 3.32
C TYR A 106 8.90 4.20 3.08
N ASP A 107 8.83 2.87 3.10
CA ASP A 107 9.88 2.04 2.53
C ASP A 107 9.50 1.65 1.09
N THR A 108 10.48 1.36 0.23
CA THR A 108 10.19 1.06 -1.18
C THR A 108 11.21 0.14 -1.83
N THR A 109 10.90 -0.41 -2.99
CA THR A 109 11.78 -1.21 -3.85
C THR A 109 11.37 -0.99 -5.30
N ILE A 110 12.26 -1.14 -6.27
CA ILE A 110 11.94 -1.04 -7.70
C ILE A 110 12.11 -2.42 -8.34
N HIS A 111 11.01 -3.00 -8.79
CA HIS A 111 11.01 -4.26 -9.53
C HIS A 111 11.15 -4.02 -11.04
N TRP A 112 11.98 -4.84 -11.69
CA TRP A 112 12.33 -4.74 -13.12
C TRP A 112 11.53 -5.76 -13.94
N HIS A 113 10.23 -5.50 -14.12
CA HIS A 113 9.28 -6.44 -14.72
C HIS A 113 9.70 -6.90 -16.12
N GLY A 114 9.82 -8.22 -16.27
CA GLY A 114 10.20 -8.89 -17.51
C GLY A 114 11.69 -8.86 -17.82
N ILE A 115 12.52 -8.17 -17.03
CA ILE A 115 13.98 -8.29 -17.13
C ILE A 115 14.45 -9.52 -16.37
N GLU A 116 15.28 -10.32 -17.04
CA GLU A 116 15.77 -11.58 -16.50
C GLU A 116 17.01 -11.38 -15.61
N GLN A 117 16.85 -11.42 -14.28
CA GLN A 117 17.97 -11.29 -13.33
C GLN A 117 18.77 -12.60 -13.14
N ARG A 118 19.61 -12.99 -14.12
CA ARG A 118 20.32 -14.30 -14.13
C ARG A 118 21.46 -14.44 -13.13
N THR A 119 22.29 -13.41 -13.04
CA THR A 119 23.55 -13.42 -12.26
C THR A 119 23.47 -12.58 -11.00
N ILE A 120 22.45 -11.73 -10.89
CA ILE A 120 22.25 -10.76 -9.81
C ILE A 120 20.80 -10.79 -9.27
N PRO A 121 20.28 -11.98 -8.90
CA PRO A 121 18.89 -12.14 -8.46
C PRO A 121 18.52 -11.30 -7.23
N TRP A 122 19.50 -10.85 -6.44
CA TRP A 122 19.29 -9.97 -5.28
C TRP A 122 18.97 -8.50 -5.64
N MET A 123 18.95 -8.13 -6.93
CA MET A 123 18.56 -6.80 -7.43
C MET A 123 17.22 -6.82 -8.19
N ASP A 124 16.40 -7.84 -7.95
CA ASP A 124 15.10 -7.99 -8.61
C ASP A 124 14.03 -7.03 -8.07
N GLY A 125 14.18 -6.43 -6.90
CA GLY A 125 13.21 -5.46 -6.39
C GLY A 125 12.04 -6.03 -5.58
N VAL A 126 12.11 -7.28 -5.10
CA VAL A 126 11.07 -7.85 -4.24
C VAL A 126 11.46 -7.71 -2.76
N PRO A 127 10.70 -6.94 -1.96
CA PRO A 127 11.01 -6.69 -0.56
C PRO A 127 10.93 -7.99 0.24
N MET A 128 11.87 -8.17 1.17
CA MET A 128 11.92 -9.31 2.09
C MET A 128 12.09 -10.68 1.42
N ILE A 129 12.33 -10.73 0.11
CA ILE A 129 12.68 -11.95 -0.63
C ILE A 129 14.03 -11.76 -1.30
N THR A 130 14.12 -10.86 -2.28
CA THR A 130 15.35 -10.65 -3.06
C THR A 130 16.20 -9.53 -2.49
N GLN A 131 15.59 -8.53 -1.83
CA GLN A 131 16.28 -7.41 -1.21
C GLN A 131 15.55 -6.84 0.01
N CYS A 132 16.25 -6.05 0.83
CA CYS A 132 15.62 -5.21 1.84
C CYS A 132 14.90 -4.01 1.17
N PRO A 133 13.78 -3.53 1.76
CA PRO A 133 13.23 -2.23 1.39
C PRO A 133 14.25 -1.10 1.56
N ILE A 134 14.22 -0.17 0.62
CA ILE A 134 14.96 1.10 0.65
C ILE A 134 14.18 2.00 1.61
N GLY A 135 14.67 2.13 2.85
CA GLY A 135 14.07 3.05 3.84
C GLY A 135 14.16 4.52 3.43
N SER A 136 13.39 5.38 4.09
CA SER A 136 13.38 6.82 3.81
C SER A 136 14.76 7.45 4.08
N GLY A 137 15.19 8.34 3.19
CA GLY A 137 16.50 8.97 3.20
C GLY A 137 17.65 8.11 2.67
N ASN A 138 17.38 6.86 2.28
CA ASN A 138 18.41 5.95 1.77
C ASN A 138 18.46 5.96 0.25
N THR A 139 19.65 5.64 -0.27
CA THR A 139 19.86 5.37 -1.70
C THR A 139 20.25 3.91 -1.90
N PHE A 140 19.66 3.25 -2.89
CA PHE A 140 20.05 1.92 -3.34
C PHE A 140 20.42 1.96 -4.81
N ARG A 141 21.57 1.37 -5.16
CA ARG A 141 22.03 1.24 -6.55
C ARG A 141 21.61 -0.12 -7.12
N TYR A 142 20.72 -0.10 -8.10
CA TYR A 142 20.43 -1.26 -8.93
C TYR A 142 21.45 -1.34 -10.07
N GLU A 143 21.97 -2.54 -10.32
CA GLU A 143 22.58 -2.92 -11.58
C GLU A 143 21.60 -3.86 -12.30
N VAL A 144 21.32 -3.57 -13.57
CA VAL A 144 20.33 -4.30 -14.36
C VAL A 144 20.97 -4.71 -15.67
N SER A 145 20.96 -6.03 -15.94
CA SER A 145 21.49 -6.59 -17.18
C SER A 145 20.52 -6.35 -18.34
N THR A 146 21.02 -5.83 -19.46
CA THR A 146 20.23 -5.61 -20.68
C THR A 146 20.59 -6.64 -21.77
N ASP A 147 20.71 -7.90 -21.35
CA ASP A 147 21.12 -9.02 -22.21
C ASP A 147 19.98 -9.61 -23.07
N ARG A 148 18.82 -8.95 -23.10
CA ARG A 148 17.65 -9.33 -23.90
C ARG A 148 16.95 -8.12 -24.51
N LEU A 149 16.59 -8.25 -25.78
CA LEU A 149 15.81 -7.27 -26.53
C LEU A 149 14.35 -7.28 -26.09
N GLY A 150 13.71 -6.11 -26.06
CA GLY A 150 12.27 -6.04 -25.85
C GLY A 150 11.79 -4.78 -25.16
N THR A 151 10.51 -4.81 -24.82
CA THR A 151 9.81 -3.76 -24.07
C THR A 151 9.44 -4.30 -22.69
N TYR A 152 9.83 -3.55 -21.66
CA TYR A 152 9.76 -3.89 -20.25
C TYR A 152 9.17 -2.72 -19.46
N MET A 153 8.95 -2.94 -18.16
CA MET A 153 8.56 -1.88 -17.24
C MET A 153 9.28 -2.03 -15.91
N TYR A 154 9.30 -0.95 -15.14
CA TYR A 154 9.75 -0.98 -13.76
C TYR A 154 8.70 -0.29 -12.88
N TYR A 155 8.56 -0.71 -11.63
CA TYR A 155 7.57 -0.14 -10.71
C TYR A 155 7.92 -0.40 -9.25
N ALA A 156 7.29 0.33 -8.33
CA ALA A 156 7.44 0.06 -6.90
C ALA A 156 6.75 -1.23 -6.49
N TYR A 157 7.47 -2.16 -5.88
CA TYR A 157 6.88 -3.43 -5.41
C TYR A 157 6.37 -3.35 -3.96
N SER A 158 6.61 -2.24 -3.25
CA SER A 158 6.11 -2.05 -1.88
C SER A 158 4.66 -1.56 -1.87
N ALA A 159 3.77 -2.34 -1.22
CA ALA A 159 2.36 -2.01 -0.98
C ALA A 159 1.58 -1.59 -2.25
N HIS A 160 1.00 -0.38 -2.26
CA HIS A 160 0.17 0.16 -3.34
C HIS A 160 0.84 1.34 -4.05
N GLN A 161 2.17 1.45 -3.94
CA GLN A 161 2.93 2.61 -4.43
C GLN A 161 2.90 2.74 -5.96
N LYS A 162 2.69 1.64 -6.70
CA LYS A 162 2.50 1.68 -8.16
C LYS A 162 1.20 2.40 -8.52
N ALA A 163 0.07 2.05 -7.89
CA ALA A 163 -1.21 2.73 -8.07
C ALA A 163 -1.15 4.22 -7.68
N ASN A 164 -0.26 4.55 -6.75
CA ASN A 164 -0.01 5.92 -6.31
C ASN A 164 1.01 6.68 -7.18
N GLY A 165 1.66 6.06 -8.17
CA GLY A 165 2.43 6.75 -9.21
C GLY A 165 3.86 6.27 -9.47
N ILE A 166 4.37 5.26 -8.75
CA ILE A 166 5.75 4.76 -8.94
C ILE A 166 5.78 3.63 -9.98
N TYR A 167 5.85 4.00 -11.26
CA TYR A 167 5.97 3.09 -12.39
C TYR A 167 6.61 3.77 -13.61
N GLY A 168 7.17 3.01 -14.54
CA GLY A 168 7.74 3.53 -15.79
C GLY A 168 8.12 2.44 -16.80
N GLY A 169 8.46 2.85 -18.02
CA GLY A 169 8.81 1.94 -19.12
C GLY A 169 10.31 1.82 -19.37
N LEU A 170 10.74 0.64 -19.82
CA LEU A 170 12.12 0.30 -20.15
C LEU A 170 12.18 -0.40 -21.54
N VAL A 171 13.04 0.06 -22.44
CA VAL A 171 13.19 -0.52 -23.78
C VAL A 171 14.66 -0.88 -24.04
N VAL A 172 14.92 -2.12 -24.43
CA VAL A 172 16.24 -2.61 -24.84
C VAL A 172 16.26 -2.85 -26.34
N ARG A 173 17.03 -2.04 -27.07
CA ARG A 173 17.03 -2.02 -28.54
C ARG A 173 18.18 -2.83 -29.16
N PRO A 174 17.96 -3.45 -30.33
CA PRO A 174 19.01 -4.17 -31.04
C PRO A 174 19.95 -3.23 -31.77
N LYS A 175 21.19 -3.68 -32.00
CA LYS A 175 22.10 -3.07 -32.96
C LYS A 175 21.56 -3.15 -34.41
N SER A 176 21.01 -4.30 -34.77
CA SER A 176 20.43 -4.55 -36.08
C SER A 176 19.09 -5.24 -35.92
N GLU A 177 18.03 -4.59 -36.35
CA GLU A 177 16.67 -5.14 -36.30
C GLU A 177 16.43 -6.05 -37.52
N LYS A 178 16.11 -7.31 -37.27
CA LYS A 178 15.79 -8.29 -38.32
C LYS A 178 14.51 -7.90 -39.08
N ARG A 179 13.60 -7.23 -38.39
CA ARG A 179 12.29 -6.79 -38.89
C ARG A 179 12.27 -5.31 -39.30
N LYS A 180 13.43 -4.70 -39.57
CA LYS A 180 13.51 -3.28 -39.96
C LYS A 180 12.69 -2.98 -41.22
N SER A 181 12.42 -3.99 -42.04
CA SER A 181 11.54 -3.87 -43.20
C SER A 181 10.07 -3.61 -42.85
N LEU A 182 9.61 -3.89 -41.64
CA LEU A 182 8.21 -3.70 -41.23
C LEU A 182 7.89 -2.25 -40.87
N TYR A 183 8.88 -1.46 -40.44
CA TYR A 183 8.66 -0.11 -39.95
C TYR A 183 9.81 0.84 -40.33
N ASP A 184 9.47 2.11 -40.53
CA ASP A 184 10.42 3.14 -40.95
C ASP A 184 11.00 3.86 -39.72
N VAL A 185 10.15 4.14 -38.72
CA VAL A 185 10.49 4.90 -37.51
C VAL A 185 10.37 4.05 -36.25
N ASP A 186 11.38 4.14 -35.39
CA ASP A 186 11.46 3.49 -34.08
C ASP A 186 12.14 4.45 -33.10
N SER A 187 11.34 5.10 -32.27
CA SER A 187 11.73 6.14 -31.31
C SER A 187 11.09 5.85 -29.94
N ARG A 188 11.69 6.41 -28.89
CA ARG A 188 11.11 6.40 -27.54
C ARG A 188 9.76 7.12 -27.45
N ASP A 189 9.47 8.04 -28.38
CA ASP A 189 8.24 8.85 -28.38
C ASP A 189 6.98 8.03 -28.66
N TYR A 190 7.14 6.80 -29.16
CA TYR A 190 6.04 5.87 -29.46
C TYR A 190 5.86 4.80 -28.38
N LEU A 191 6.39 5.05 -27.17
CA LEU A 191 6.09 4.26 -25.97
C LEU A 191 4.80 4.79 -25.32
N ILE A 192 3.84 3.89 -25.14
CA ILE A 192 2.58 4.08 -24.44
C ILE A 192 2.69 3.32 -23.12
N VAL A 193 2.58 4.02 -22.00
CA VAL A 193 2.49 3.45 -20.65
C VAL A 193 1.11 3.79 -20.12
N LEU A 194 0.30 2.76 -19.90
CA LEU A 194 -1.04 2.89 -19.32
C LEU A 194 -0.99 2.72 -17.81
N SER A 195 -1.75 3.54 -17.10
CA SER A 195 -2.06 3.33 -15.70
C SER A 195 -3.54 3.60 -15.42
N ASP A 196 -4.06 2.94 -14.41
CA ASP A 196 -5.31 3.31 -13.77
C ASP A 196 -5.10 4.52 -12.86
N TRP A 197 -6.20 5.17 -12.52
CA TRP A 197 -6.20 6.35 -11.69
C TRP A 197 -7.44 6.40 -10.80
N MET A 198 -7.22 6.85 -9.57
CA MET A 198 -8.25 7.11 -8.56
C MET A 198 -8.13 8.55 -8.10
N HIS A 199 -9.13 9.10 -7.43
CA HIS A 199 -9.03 10.46 -6.87
C HIS A 199 -8.53 10.49 -5.43
N GLU A 200 -8.49 9.34 -4.76
CA GLU A 200 -7.83 9.16 -3.46
C GLU A 200 -6.62 8.21 -3.58
N LEU A 201 -5.77 8.20 -2.54
CA LEU A 201 -4.69 7.23 -2.41
C LEU A 201 -5.24 5.81 -2.27
N ALA A 202 -4.53 4.83 -2.81
CA ALA A 202 -4.98 3.43 -2.81
C ALA A 202 -5.21 2.86 -1.41
N GLU A 203 -4.47 3.34 -0.42
CA GLU A 203 -4.58 2.95 1.00
C GLU A 203 -5.93 3.36 1.62
N MET A 204 -6.65 4.34 1.05
CA MET A 204 -8.02 4.66 1.49
C MET A 204 -9.00 3.50 1.22
N TYR A 205 -8.69 2.65 0.25
CA TYR A 205 -9.55 1.54 -0.18
C TYR A 205 -9.07 0.16 0.30
N VAL A 206 -7.95 0.09 1.05
CA VAL A 206 -7.39 -1.16 1.57
C VAL A 206 -7.09 -1.00 3.07
N PRO A 207 -7.77 -1.74 3.98
CA PRO A 207 -8.58 -2.93 3.72
C PRO A 207 -10.01 -2.67 3.22
N GLY A 208 -10.44 -1.41 3.07
CA GLY A 208 -11.73 -1.05 2.45
C GLY A 208 -12.75 -0.42 3.39
N LEU A 209 -13.59 0.47 2.85
CA LEU A 209 -14.65 1.20 3.55
C LEU A 209 -16.00 0.48 3.37
N ARG A 210 -16.90 0.65 4.33
CA ARG A 210 -18.16 -0.11 4.42
C ARG A 210 -19.33 0.59 3.72
N THR A 211 -19.48 1.90 3.88
CA THR A 211 -20.54 2.74 3.32
C THR A 211 -20.10 3.58 2.11
N HIS A 212 -18.81 3.95 2.00
CA HIS A 212 -18.26 4.57 0.79
C HIS A 212 -17.85 3.50 -0.23
N GLN A 213 -18.71 3.26 -1.23
CA GLN A 213 -18.51 2.21 -2.25
C GLN A 213 -18.25 2.76 -3.66
N PRO A 214 -16.99 2.98 -4.04
CA PRO A 214 -16.60 2.88 -5.45
C PRO A 214 -16.11 1.46 -5.81
N GLY A 215 -15.93 0.57 -4.83
CA GLY A 215 -15.22 -0.70 -5.05
C GLY A 215 -13.74 -0.46 -5.36
N LEU A 216 -13.03 -1.49 -5.84
CA LEU A 216 -11.62 -1.39 -6.28
C LEU A 216 -11.50 -0.98 -7.76
N GLN A 217 -12.53 -0.35 -8.30
CA GLN A 217 -12.55 0.09 -9.70
C GLN A 217 -11.90 1.46 -9.82
N PRO A 218 -11.03 1.68 -10.82
CA PRO A 218 -10.44 3.00 -11.03
C PRO A 218 -11.52 4.02 -11.40
N THR A 219 -11.31 5.28 -11.03
CA THR A 219 -12.18 6.38 -11.47
C THR A 219 -11.86 6.80 -12.90
N ASN A 220 -10.62 6.58 -13.35
CA ASN A 220 -10.14 6.99 -14.66
C ASN A 220 -8.94 6.16 -15.15
N LEU A 221 -8.50 6.39 -16.39
CA LEU A 221 -7.25 5.89 -16.95
C LEU A 221 -6.32 7.07 -17.31
N LEU A 222 -5.01 6.84 -17.27
CA LEU A 222 -3.99 7.75 -17.77
C LEU A 222 -3.17 7.10 -18.89
N ILE A 223 -2.82 7.90 -19.88
CA ILE A 223 -1.96 7.51 -21.00
C ILE A 223 -0.70 8.36 -20.92
N ASN A 224 0.45 7.75 -20.66
CA ASN A 224 1.69 8.48 -20.35
C ASN A 224 1.47 9.56 -19.28
N GLY A 225 0.69 9.24 -18.23
CA GLY A 225 0.44 10.13 -17.09
C GLY A 225 -0.52 11.27 -17.37
N LYS A 226 -1.24 11.22 -18.51
CA LYS A 226 -2.14 12.28 -18.97
C LYS A 226 -3.56 11.76 -19.20
N GLY A 227 -4.55 12.57 -18.83
CA GLY A 227 -5.96 12.31 -19.06
C GLY A 227 -6.82 13.54 -18.77
N THR A 228 -8.13 13.36 -18.85
CA THR A 228 -9.14 14.32 -18.39
C THR A 228 -10.25 13.62 -17.59
N THR A 229 -10.84 14.35 -16.65
CA THR A 229 -12.00 13.91 -15.85
C THR A 229 -13.29 14.29 -16.55
N ARG A 230 -14.33 13.46 -16.42
CA ARG A 230 -15.64 13.65 -17.07
C ARG A 230 -16.76 13.48 -16.07
N ASP A 231 -17.79 14.29 -16.23
CA ASP A 231 -19.05 14.08 -15.52
C ASP A 231 -19.82 12.93 -16.19
N LEU A 232 -20.14 11.88 -15.43
CA LEU A 232 -20.78 10.66 -15.96
C LEU A 232 -22.19 10.93 -16.54
N GLY A 233 -22.90 11.93 -16.02
CA GLY A 233 -24.26 12.27 -16.46
C GLY A 233 -24.33 13.10 -17.74
N THR A 234 -23.39 14.03 -17.94
CA THR A 234 -23.36 14.97 -19.08
C THR A 234 -22.27 14.65 -20.10
N ARG A 235 -21.32 13.78 -19.76
CA ARG A 235 -20.14 13.37 -20.55
C ARG A 235 -19.28 14.53 -21.07
N LYS A 236 -19.41 15.70 -20.45
CA LYS A 236 -18.53 16.85 -20.70
C LYS A 236 -17.27 16.72 -19.87
N SER A 237 -16.13 17.07 -20.47
CA SER A 237 -14.88 17.20 -19.72
C SER A 237 -15.10 18.20 -18.58
N THR A 238 -14.82 17.79 -17.35
CA THR A 238 -14.89 18.65 -16.16
C THR A 238 -13.54 19.29 -15.86
N THR A 239 -12.45 18.75 -16.42
CA THR A 239 -11.10 19.32 -16.32
C THR A 239 -10.55 19.68 -17.71
N ARG A 240 -9.64 20.66 -17.75
CA ARG A 240 -8.95 21.12 -18.97
C ARG A 240 -7.44 20.83 -18.91
N THR A 241 -7.09 19.55 -18.92
CA THR A 241 -5.71 19.03 -18.89
C THR A 241 -5.26 18.48 -20.25
N PRO A 242 -3.94 18.43 -20.52
CA PRO A 242 -3.44 18.01 -21.82
C PRO A 242 -3.56 16.50 -22.00
N LEU A 243 -3.94 16.05 -23.20
CA LEU A 243 -3.88 14.65 -23.60
C LEU A 243 -2.48 14.26 -24.08
N ALA A 244 -2.18 12.96 -24.11
CA ALA A 244 -0.99 12.46 -24.80
C ALA A 244 -1.12 12.67 -26.31
N VAL A 245 -0.03 13.09 -26.98
CA VAL A 245 0.00 13.35 -28.43
C VAL A 245 1.15 12.59 -29.08
N PHE A 246 0.85 11.81 -30.11
CA PHE A 246 1.81 11.05 -30.91
C PHE A 246 1.87 11.63 -32.32
N TYR A 247 3.04 12.13 -32.72
CA TYR A 247 3.23 12.77 -34.04
C TYR A 247 3.67 11.75 -35.08
N VAL A 248 3.00 11.74 -36.24
CA VAL A 248 3.30 10.84 -37.36
C VAL A 248 3.38 11.59 -38.68
N GLN A 249 4.24 11.12 -39.57
CA GLN A 249 4.37 11.63 -40.92
C GLN A 249 3.63 10.72 -41.88
N ARG A 250 2.92 11.34 -42.81
CA ARG A 250 2.14 10.65 -43.83
C ARG A 250 2.98 9.65 -44.61
N ASN A 251 2.42 8.48 -44.87
CA ASN A 251 3.01 7.35 -45.57
C ASN A 251 4.25 6.73 -44.90
N SER A 252 4.50 7.02 -43.62
CA SER A 252 5.54 6.35 -42.83
C SER A 252 4.94 5.31 -41.89
N ARG A 253 5.74 4.30 -41.55
CA ARG A 253 5.34 3.19 -40.65
C ARG A 253 6.06 3.32 -39.32
N TYR A 254 5.31 3.29 -38.24
CA TYR A 254 5.78 3.58 -36.88
C TYR A 254 5.67 2.36 -35.99
N ARG A 255 6.77 2.00 -35.29
CA ARG A 255 6.74 0.96 -34.25
C ARG A 255 6.31 1.61 -32.92
N PHE A 256 5.09 1.30 -32.49
CA PHE A 256 4.58 1.63 -31.18
C PHE A 256 4.84 0.51 -30.18
N ARG A 257 5.06 0.88 -28.92
CA ARG A 257 5.27 -0.02 -27.79
C ARG A 257 4.22 0.30 -26.73
N LEU A 258 3.42 -0.69 -26.35
CA LEU A 258 2.40 -0.57 -25.32
C LEU A 258 2.84 -1.33 -24.08
N VAL A 259 2.83 -0.65 -22.94
CA VAL A 259 3.07 -1.20 -21.60
C VAL A 259 1.81 -0.93 -20.79
N ASN A 260 1.16 -1.98 -20.30
CA ASN A 260 0.05 -1.84 -19.38
C ASN A 260 0.55 -1.96 -17.92
N ALA A 261 0.75 -0.81 -17.27
CA ALA A 261 1.21 -0.70 -15.89
C ALA A 261 0.04 -0.48 -14.90
N MET A 262 -1.18 -0.90 -15.23
CA MET A 262 -2.34 -0.82 -14.32
C MET A 262 -2.19 -1.73 -13.10
N SER A 263 -2.90 -1.39 -12.02
CA SER A 263 -2.83 -2.02 -10.69
C SER A 263 -4.15 -2.69 -10.26
N PHE A 264 -5.27 -2.37 -10.91
CA PHE A 264 -6.62 -2.83 -10.64
C PHE A 264 -7.20 -3.72 -11.77
N VAL A 265 -8.42 -4.22 -11.55
CA VAL A 265 -9.06 -5.37 -12.20
C VAL A 265 -9.44 -5.24 -13.70
N CYS A 266 -9.19 -4.11 -14.37
CA CYS A 266 -9.82 -3.83 -15.66
C CYS A 266 -8.87 -3.98 -16.86
N PRO A 267 -9.13 -4.91 -17.81
CA PRO A 267 -8.44 -4.96 -19.10
C PRO A 267 -8.71 -3.68 -19.89
N VAL A 268 -7.79 -3.31 -20.80
CA VAL A 268 -7.94 -2.10 -21.63
C VAL A 268 -7.94 -2.45 -23.11
N LEU A 269 -8.99 -2.00 -23.81
CA LEU A 269 -9.12 -2.03 -25.25
C LEU A 269 -8.49 -0.77 -25.87
N LEU A 270 -7.50 -0.94 -26.74
CA LEU A 270 -6.94 0.10 -27.61
C LEU A 270 -7.59 0.05 -28.99
N GLU A 271 -8.08 1.21 -29.45
CA GLU A 271 -8.55 1.45 -30.81
C GLU A 271 -7.92 2.74 -31.37
N ILE A 272 -7.56 2.77 -32.65
CA ILE A 272 -7.03 3.96 -33.31
C ILE A 272 -7.93 4.31 -34.49
N GLU A 273 -8.57 5.47 -34.43
CA GLU A 273 -9.55 5.90 -35.43
C GLU A 273 -8.96 5.86 -36.85
N GLY A 274 -9.59 5.08 -37.73
CA GLY A 274 -9.21 4.95 -39.13
C GLY A 274 -7.90 4.21 -39.39
N HIS A 275 -7.22 3.67 -38.37
CA HIS A 275 -5.93 2.99 -38.52
C HIS A 275 -6.03 1.52 -38.11
N LYS A 276 -5.20 0.69 -38.75
CA LYS A 276 -4.99 -0.70 -38.34
C LYS A 276 -3.63 -0.82 -37.65
N MET A 277 -3.53 -1.75 -36.70
CA MET A 277 -2.32 -2.06 -35.97
C MET A 277 -1.80 -3.42 -36.42
N THR A 278 -0.56 -3.48 -36.90
CA THR A 278 0.10 -4.75 -37.21
C THR A 278 0.94 -5.18 -36.02
N VAL A 279 0.39 -6.05 -35.17
CA VAL A 279 1.06 -6.54 -33.95
C VAL A 279 2.21 -7.46 -34.35
N ILE A 280 3.39 -7.19 -33.80
CA ILE A 280 4.65 -7.88 -34.15
C ILE A 280 5.33 -8.55 -32.95
N THR A 281 5.00 -8.12 -31.73
CA THR A 281 5.60 -8.63 -30.49
C THR A 281 4.54 -8.65 -29.38
N SER A 282 4.61 -9.63 -28.50
CA SER A 282 3.93 -9.63 -27.20
C SER A 282 4.90 -10.08 -26.11
N ASP A 283 4.96 -9.34 -25.01
CA ASP A 283 5.95 -9.42 -23.93
C ASP A 283 7.38 -9.42 -24.48
N TYR A 284 8.02 -10.58 -24.55
CA TYR A 284 9.36 -10.76 -25.15
C TYR A 284 9.33 -11.70 -26.38
N GLY A 285 8.16 -12.20 -26.76
CA GLY A 285 7.97 -13.11 -27.88
C GLY A 285 7.74 -12.37 -29.20
N GLU A 286 8.60 -12.64 -30.18
CA GLU A 286 8.38 -12.25 -31.58
C GLU A 286 7.22 -13.04 -32.20
N LEU A 287 6.20 -12.33 -32.69
CA LEU A 287 5.01 -12.92 -33.33
C LEU A 287 5.12 -12.89 -34.85
N GLN A 288 4.40 -13.76 -35.55
CA GLN A 288 4.07 -13.51 -36.95
C GLN A 288 3.19 -12.25 -37.04
N PRO A 289 3.51 -11.28 -37.92
CA PRO A 289 2.76 -10.03 -37.99
C PRO A 289 1.27 -10.28 -38.26
N ILE A 290 0.41 -9.82 -37.35
CA ILE A 290 -1.05 -9.90 -37.50
C ILE A 290 -1.64 -8.49 -37.48
N THR A 291 -2.51 -8.19 -38.45
CA THR A 291 -3.15 -6.89 -38.55
C THR A 291 -4.53 -6.92 -37.89
N VAL A 292 -4.73 -6.05 -36.91
CA VAL A 292 -5.95 -5.93 -36.11
C VAL A 292 -6.42 -4.49 -36.06
N THR A 293 -7.71 -4.27 -35.81
CA THR A 293 -8.27 -2.92 -35.58
C THR A 293 -8.31 -2.58 -34.09
N GLN A 294 -8.37 -3.59 -33.24
CA GLN A 294 -8.51 -3.46 -31.81
C GLN A 294 -7.52 -4.39 -31.09
N LEU A 295 -6.93 -3.90 -30.00
CA LEU A 295 -5.96 -4.64 -29.19
C LEU A 295 -6.38 -4.57 -27.71
N VAL A 296 -6.65 -5.70 -27.08
CA VAL A 296 -6.91 -5.76 -25.63
C VAL A 296 -5.63 -6.13 -24.89
N SER A 297 -5.33 -5.39 -23.83
CA SER A 297 -4.19 -5.63 -22.94
C SER A 297 -4.62 -5.70 -21.48
N ASN A 298 -4.12 -6.71 -20.76
CA ASN A 298 -4.25 -6.88 -19.32
C ASN A 298 -3.09 -6.23 -18.57
N ALA A 299 -3.25 -6.03 -17.26
CA ALA A 299 -2.19 -5.52 -16.39
C ALA A 299 -0.91 -6.37 -16.48
N GLY A 300 0.23 -5.72 -16.68
CA GLY A 300 1.55 -6.36 -16.81
C GLY A 300 1.89 -6.89 -18.20
N GLU A 301 0.98 -6.84 -19.17
CA GLU A 301 1.27 -7.22 -20.56
C GLU A 301 1.97 -6.09 -21.32
N ARG A 302 2.82 -6.48 -22.28
CA ARG A 302 3.48 -5.56 -23.20
C ARG A 302 3.20 -5.98 -24.65
N PHE A 303 2.97 -5.02 -25.54
CA PHE A 303 2.77 -5.29 -26.96
C PHE A 303 3.60 -4.34 -27.81
N GLU A 304 3.98 -4.78 -29.00
CA GLU A 304 4.54 -3.88 -30.01
C GLU A 304 3.78 -4.05 -31.32
N PHE A 305 3.41 -2.94 -31.93
CA PHE A 305 2.67 -2.92 -33.18
C PHE A 305 3.21 -1.87 -34.14
N VAL A 306 3.04 -2.13 -35.43
CA VAL A 306 3.32 -1.19 -36.50
C VAL A 306 2.03 -0.49 -36.90
N LEU A 307 2.05 0.83 -36.87
CA LEU A 307 1.00 1.69 -37.39
C LEU A 307 1.44 2.29 -38.73
N ASN A 308 0.60 2.16 -39.75
CA ASN A 308 0.79 2.80 -41.04
C ASN A 308 0.08 4.16 -41.04
N ALA A 309 0.82 5.26 -41.20
CA ALA A 309 0.24 6.60 -41.20
C ALA A 309 -0.32 7.00 -42.58
N ASP A 310 -1.37 6.32 -43.04
CA ASP A 310 -1.93 6.43 -44.40
C ASP A 310 -3.19 7.31 -44.51
N GLN A 311 -3.67 7.88 -43.41
CA GLN A 311 -4.97 8.55 -43.35
C GLN A 311 -4.92 10.05 -43.69
N LEU A 312 -5.90 10.57 -44.46
CA LEU A 312 -5.90 11.92 -45.07
C LEU A 312 -6.12 13.11 -44.11
N GLY A 313 -6.67 12.86 -42.93
CA GLY A 313 -6.97 13.86 -41.91
C GLY A 313 -5.74 14.38 -41.18
N VAL A 314 -6.00 15.26 -40.21
CA VAL A 314 -4.97 15.98 -39.45
C VAL A 314 -4.75 15.35 -38.08
N ASP A 315 -5.83 15.11 -37.32
CA ASP A 315 -5.78 14.49 -36.00
C ASP A 315 -6.79 13.35 -35.89
N TYR A 316 -6.38 12.28 -35.21
CA TYR A 316 -7.14 11.06 -34.99
C TYR A 316 -7.17 10.71 -33.51
N TRP A 317 -8.28 10.12 -33.06
CA TRP A 317 -8.38 9.63 -31.69
C TRP A 317 -7.73 8.26 -31.53
N MET A 318 -6.85 8.13 -30.54
CA MET A 318 -6.46 6.87 -29.94
C MET A 318 -7.32 6.70 -28.68
N ARG A 319 -8.15 5.65 -28.65
CA ARG A 319 -9.11 5.41 -27.57
C ARG A 319 -8.68 4.22 -26.74
N PHE A 320 -8.75 4.37 -25.43
CA PHE A 320 -8.46 3.35 -24.43
C PHE A 320 -9.70 3.16 -23.56
N ARG A 321 -10.33 1.99 -23.63
CA ARG A 321 -11.57 1.69 -22.88
C ARG A 321 -11.31 0.60 -21.86
N ALA A 322 -11.68 0.84 -20.60
CA ALA A 322 -11.65 -0.20 -19.57
C ALA A 322 -12.81 -1.18 -19.81
N LEU A 323 -12.49 -2.47 -19.86
CA LEU A 323 -13.44 -3.56 -20.12
C LEU A 323 -13.77 -4.31 -18.82
N GLY A 324 -14.67 -5.30 -18.92
CA GLY A 324 -15.06 -6.15 -17.80
C GLY A 324 -15.90 -5.40 -16.78
N SER A 325 -15.56 -5.53 -15.49
CA SER A 325 -16.35 -4.89 -14.42
C SER A 325 -16.40 -3.35 -14.54
N CYS A 326 -15.43 -2.72 -15.21
CA CYS A 326 -15.38 -1.28 -15.42
C CYS A 326 -16.36 -0.73 -16.47
N GLU A 327 -16.96 -1.57 -17.32
CA GLU A 327 -17.84 -1.10 -18.40
C GLU A 327 -19.09 -0.40 -17.88
N ALA A 328 -19.58 -0.81 -16.70
CA ALA A 328 -20.74 -0.20 -16.04
C ALA A 328 -20.52 1.30 -15.75
N ASN A 329 -19.27 1.69 -15.48
CA ASN A 329 -18.89 3.08 -15.19
C ASN A 329 -18.46 3.85 -16.46
N GLN A 330 -18.50 3.20 -17.64
CA GLN A 330 -18.14 3.79 -18.92
C GLN A 330 -16.74 4.45 -18.92
N ILE A 331 -15.78 3.82 -18.26
CA ILE A 331 -14.43 4.36 -18.08
C ILE A 331 -13.64 4.27 -19.40
N GLU A 332 -13.25 5.43 -19.93
CA GLU A 332 -12.42 5.54 -21.14
C GLU A 332 -11.55 6.81 -21.14
N GLN A 333 -10.39 6.72 -21.78
CA GLN A 333 -9.47 7.84 -21.98
C GLN A 333 -8.96 7.91 -23.42
N TYR A 334 -8.48 9.08 -23.83
CA TYR A 334 -8.10 9.37 -25.19
C TYR A 334 -6.69 9.97 -25.30
N ALA A 335 -5.99 9.62 -26.36
CA ALA A 335 -4.79 10.29 -26.84
C ALA A 335 -5.00 10.76 -28.29
N VAL A 336 -4.14 11.66 -28.76
CA VAL A 336 -4.21 12.25 -30.10
C VAL A 336 -3.09 11.69 -30.96
N LEU A 337 -3.42 11.07 -32.10
CA LEU A 337 -2.49 10.76 -33.16
C LEU A 337 -2.53 11.91 -34.18
N SER A 338 -1.46 12.72 -34.27
CA SER A 338 -1.42 13.94 -35.06
C SER A 338 -0.46 13.84 -36.25
N TYR A 339 -0.93 14.25 -37.43
CA TYR A 339 -0.16 14.35 -38.67
C TYR A 339 0.52 15.72 -38.84
N ARG A 340 0.43 16.59 -37.82
CA ARG A 340 1.06 17.92 -37.81
C ARG A 340 2.57 17.82 -37.60
N ASP A 341 3.27 18.91 -37.90
CA ASP A 341 4.70 19.02 -37.63
C ASP A 341 4.98 18.96 -36.12
N PRO A 342 5.83 18.03 -35.63
CA PRO A 342 6.21 17.99 -34.22
C PRO A 342 6.98 19.24 -33.75
N ASN A 343 7.50 20.06 -34.66
CA ASN A 343 8.22 21.30 -34.35
C ASN A 343 7.34 22.56 -34.41
N ASP A 344 6.02 22.40 -34.52
CA ASP A 344 5.08 23.53 -34.50
C ASP A 344 5.26 24.38 -33.22
N PRO A 345 5.44 25.71 -33.32
CA PRO A 345 5.50 26.60 -32.15
C PRO A 345 4.26 26.53 -31.24
N GLN A 346 3.12 26.04 -31.75
CA GLN A 346 1.88 25.82 -31.01
C GLN A 346 1.62 24.34 -30.68
N ARG A 347 2.67 23.49 -30.70
CA ARG A 347 2.58 22.04 -30.43
C ARG A 347 1.73 21.67 -29.21
N ASP A 348 1.85 22.44 -28.13
CA ASP A 348 1.12 22.20 -26.87
C ASP A 348 -0.40 22.29 -27.04
N LEU A 349 -0.89 23.10 -27.98
CA LEU A 349 -2.32 23.19 -28.31
C LEU A 349 -2.85 21.92 -29.00
N HIS A 350 -1.98 21.09 -29.57
CA HIS A 350 -2.39 19.81 -30.18
C HIS A 350 -2.91 18.81 -29.13
N ALA A 351 -2.57 19.00 -27.85
CA ALA A 351 -3.12 18.23 -26.74
C ALA A 351 -4.58 18.60 -26.40
N TYR A 352 -5.16 19.63 -27.05
CA TYR A 352 -6.52 20.14 -26.84
C TYR A 352 -7.32 20.19 -28.15
N PRO A 353 -7.62 19.03 -28.76
CA PRO A 353 -8.36 18.98 -30.02
C PRO A 353 -9.77 19.57 -29.87
N GLN A 354 -10.20 20.33 -30.89
CA GLN A 354 -11.51 21.00 -30.92
C GLN A 354 -12.66 20.07 -31.34
N ARG A 355 -12.34 18.85 -31.79
CA ARG A 355 -13.31 17.83 -32.18
C ARG A 355 -13.92 17.21 -30.93
N THR A 356 -15.23 17.00 -30.91
CA THR A 356 -15.88 16.31 -29.79
C THR A 356 -15.38 14.88 -29.66
N PHE A 357 -15.34 14.39 -28.42
CA PHE A 357 -15.10 12.97 -28.19
C PHE A 357 -16.17 12.11 -28.88
N PRO A 358 -15.81 10.91 -29.34
CA PRO A 358 -16.77 9.91 -29.80
C PRO A 358 -17.76 9.54 -28.69
N LEU A 359 -18.91 8.98 -29.09
CA LEU A 359 -19.88 8.43 -28.13
C LEU A 359 -19.39 7.09 -27.58
N TYR A 360 -19.69 6.80 -26.31
CA TYR A 360 -19.29 5.54 -25.68
C TYR A 360 -19.67 4.30 -26.52
N ASP A 361 -20.91 4.26 -27.03
CA ASP A 361 -21.46 3.15 -27.82
C ASP A 361 -21.06 3.17 -29.30
N SER A 362 -20.35 4.21 -29.76
CA SER A 362 -19.84 4.23 -31.14
C SER A 362 -18.59 3.35 -31.25
N SER A 363 -18.67 2.30 -32.08
CA SER A 363 -17.50 1.50 -32.48
C SER A 363 -16.80 2.15 -33.66
N TYR A 364 -15.47 2.04 -33.72
CA TYR A 364 -14.67 2.49 -34.86
C TYR A 364 -14.57 1.48 -36.01
N GLY A 365 -15.27 0.35 -35.91
CA GLY A 365 -15.50 -0.57 -37.03
C GLY A 365 -15.95 -1.96 -36.60
N ASP A 366 -16.51 -2.71 -37.56
CA ASP A 366 -16.71 -4.15 -37.47
C ASP A 366 -15.40 -4.81 -37.95
N GLY A 367 -14.59 -5.33 -37.02
CA GLY A 367 -13.25 -5.78 -37.35
C GLY A 367 -12.66 -6.72 -36.31
N SER A 368 -11.59 -7.40 -36.69
CA SER A 368 -10.98 -8.47 -35.91
C SER A 368 -10.34 -7.99 -34.61
N MET A 369 -10.74 -8.61 -33.49
CA MET A 369 -10.22 -8.34 -32.14
C MET A 369 -9.10 -9.29 -31.76
N LEU A 370 -8.10 -8.81 -31.01
CA LEU A 370 -7.09 -9.65 -30.37
C LEU A 370 -7.28 -9.63 -28.84
N ASN A 371 -7.36 -10.81 -28.22
CA ASN A 371 -7.35 -11.01 -26.76
C ASN A 371 -8.62 -10.53 -26.01
N PHE A 372 -9.81 -10.71 -26.60
CA PHE A 372 -11.06 -10.26 -25.97
C PHE A 372 -11.44 -11.14 -24.76
N PRO A 373 -11.92 -10.56 -23.64
CA PRO A 373 -12.09 -11.29 -22.37
C PRO A 373 -13.09 -12.46 -22.37
N LYS A 374 -13.95 -12.59 -23.40
CA LYS A 374 -14.95 -13.66 -23.50
C LYS A 374 -14.71 -14.65 -24.65
N THR A 375 -13.62 -14.51 -25.39
CA THR A 375 -13.34 -15.36 -26.56
C THR A 375 -12.82 -16.73 -26.12
N THR A 376 -13.33 -17.80 -26.75
CA THR A 376 -12.78 -19.15 -26.61
C THR A 376 -11.73 -19.38 -27.70
N CYS A 377 -10.48 -19.56 -27.32
CA CYS A 377 -9.38 -19.68 -28.28
C CYS A 377 -9.45 -21.00 -29.06
N GLY A 378 -9.39 -20.93 -30.40
CA GLY A 378 -9.36 -22.11 -31.28
C GLY A 378 -10.61 -22.36 -32.15
N ASP A 379 -11.62 -21.48 -32.16
CA ASP A 379 -12.76 -21.55 -33.09
C ASP A 379 -12.52 -20.67 -34.35
N PRO A 380 -12.38 -21.26 -35.56
CA PRO A 380 -12.14 -20.52 -36.80
C PRO A 380 -13.37 -19.78 -37.37
N SER A 381 -14.54 -19.85 -36.73
CA SER A 381 -15.76 -19.19 -37.20
C SER A 381 -15.98 -17.77 -36.67
N ASP A 382 -15.25 -17.37 -35.63
CA ASP A 382 -15.34 -16.03 -35.04
C ASP A 382 -14.18 -15.14 -35.50
N ASN A 383 -14.45 -13.86 -35.82
CA ASN A 383 -13.43 -12.87 -36.22
C ASN A 383 -12.54 -12.42 -35.04
N GLU A 384 -12.39 -13.24 -34.01
CA GLU A 384 -11.72 -12.94 -32.74
C GLU A 384 -10.46 -13.82 -32.63
N TYR A 385 -9.29 -13.20 -32.51
CA TYR A 385 -8.01 -13.88 -32.40
C TYR A 385 -7.57 -13.91 -30.93
N CYS A 386 -7.08 -15.04 -30.44
CA CYS A 386 -6.34 -15.09 -29.20
C CYS A 386 -4.84 -15.01 -29.45
N ILE A 387 -4.11 -14.58 -28.44
CA ILE A 387 -2.65 -14.62 -28.44
C ILE A 387 -2.09 -16.07 -28.50
N SER A 388 -2.89 -17.09 -28.16
CA SER A 388 -2.59 -18.51 -28.37
C SER A 388 -2.74 -18.98 -29.82
N ASP A 389 -3.40 -18.21 -30.69
CA ASP A 389 -3.54 -18.49 -32.13
C ASP A 389 -2.39 -17.89 -32.97
N LEU A 390 -1.49 -17.14 -32.34
CA LEU A 390 -0.33 -16.52 -32.99
C LEU A 390 0.89 -17.45 -32.97
N TYR A 391 1.51 -17.64 -34.13
CA TYR A 391 2.73 -18.45 -34.27
C TYR A 391 3.99 -17.61 -34.01
N ALA A 392 4.94 -18.15 -33.25
CA ALA A 392 6.26 -17.55 -33.04
C ALA A 392 7.13 -17.69 -34.30
N TYR A 393 8.05 -16.73 -34.54
CA TYR A 393 8.94 -16.74 -35.73
C TYR A 393 10.12 -17.74 -35.61
N ASP A 394 10.37 -18.32 -34.44
CA ASP A 394 11.51 -19.22 -34.21
C ASP A 394 11.11 -20.70 -34.37
N GLN A 395 11.45 -21.31 -35.52
CA GLN A 395 11.28 -22.74 -35.75
C GLN A 395 12.45 -23.51 -35.11
N GLY A 396 12.23 -24.02 -33.89
CA GLY A 396 13.05 -25.11 -33.34
C GLY A 396 13.61 -24.94 -31.93
N ALA A 397 13.48 -23.78 -31.29
CA ALA A 397 14.16 -23.54 -30.00
C ALA A 397 13.52 -24.26 -28.78
N TYR A 398 12.26 -24.71 -28.86
CA TYR A 398 11.49 -25.14 -27.68
C TYR A 398 10.60 -26.37 -27.85
N LEU A 399 10.71 -27.14 -28.95
CA LEU A 399 9.96 -28.41 -29.15
C LEU A 399 10.11 -29.38 -27.95
N TRP A 400 11.25 -29.32 -27.27
CA TRP A 400 11.54 -30.14 -26.10
C TRP A 400 10.67 -29.80 -24.85
N LEU A 401 10.04 -28.62 -24.76
CA LEU A 401 9.14 -28.25 -23.64
C LEU A 401 7.79 -28.98 -23.71
N THR A 402 7.34 -29.36 -24.90
CA THR A 402 6.00 -29.93 -25.13
C THR A 402 6.02 -31.46 -25.27
N GLU A 403 7.10 -32.03 -25.80
CA GLU A 403 7.22 -33.49 -26.03
C GLU A 403 7.76 -34.28 -24.84
N THR A 404 8.52 -33.64 -23.95
CA THR A 404 9.11 -34.31 -22.78
C THR A 404 8.07 -34.38 -21.64
N PRO A 405 7.84 -35.57 -21.03
CA PRO A 405 7.00 -35.67 -19.84
C PRO A 405 7.53 -34.77 -18.71
N PRO A 406 6.65 -34.03 -18.00
CA PRO A 406 7.10 -33.17 -16.91
C PRO A 406 7.60 -34.00 -15.73
N THR A 407 8.74 -33.61 -15.16
CA THR A 407 9.28 -34.19 -13.92
C THR A 407 8.42 -33.80 -12.72
N TYR A 408 7.92 -32.56 -12.72
CA TYR A 408 7.03 -32.03 -11.69
C TYR A 408 5.71 -31.59 -12.31
N LYS A 409 4.60 -31.97 -11.70
CA LYS A 409 3.26 -31.50 -12.05
C LYS A 409 2.60 -30.89 -10.82
N PHE A 410 2.28 -29.61 -10.87
CA PHE A 410 1.57 -28.89 -9.80
C PHE A 410 0.20 -28.45 -10.28
N ILE A 411 -0.82 -28.57 -9.42
CA ILE A 411 -2.16 -28.06 -9.68
C ILE A 411 -2.45 -27.04 -8.58
N LEU A 412 -2.68 -25.79 -8.97
CA LEU A 412 -2.81 -24.64 -8.07
C LEU A 412 -4.23 -24.07 -8.20
N GLY A 413 -5.04 -24.24 -7.17
CA GLY A 413 -6.35 -23.60 -7.02
C GLY A 413 -6.20 -22.23 -6.40
N ILE A 414 -6.70 -21.21 -7.09
CA ILE A 414 -6.78 -19.85 -6.54
C ILE A 414 -8.19 -19.61 -6.02
N LYS A 415 -8.27 -19.10 -4.79
CA LYS A 415 -9.54 -18.90 -4.12
C LYS A 415 -9.56 -17.59 -3.34
N ASN A 416 -10.65 -16.84 -3.51
CA ASN A 416 -11.03 -15.77 -2.60
C ASN A 416 -12.02 -16.34 -1.59
N LEU A 417 -11.62 -16.39 -0.32
CA LEU A 417 -12.44 -16.95 0.75
C LEU A 417 -13.07 -15.84 1.56
N ALA A 418 -14.41 -15.80 1.58
CA ALA A 418 -15.16 -14.97 2.48
C ALA A 418 -14.93 -15.44 3.93
N GLN A 419 -14.52 -14.52 4.80
CA GLN A 419 -14.27 -14.75 6.21
C GLN A 419 -15.21 -13.87 7.05
N SER A 420 -15.75 -14.45 8.12
CA SER A 420 -16.60 -13.70 9.05
C SER A 420 -15.76 -12.80 9.97
N PRO A 421 -16.30 -11.67 10.44
CA PRO A 421 -15.69 -10.80 11.47
C PRO A 421 -15.12 -11.57 12.66
N SER A 422 -15.84 -12.58 13.16
CA SER A 422 -15.43 -13.37 14.32
C SER A 422 -14.16 -14.20 14.13
N VAL A 423 -13.77 -14.53 12.89
CA VAL A 423 -12.56 -15.31 12.60
C VAL A 423 -11.34 -14.39 12.44
N VAL A 424 -11.52 -13.25 11.77
CA VAL A 424 -10.43 -12.28 11.48
C VAL A 424 -10.07 -11.43 12.70
N PHE A 425 -11.04 -11.11 13.55
CA PHE A 425 -10.87 -10.21 14.70
C PHE A 425 -10.72 -10.94 16.04
N LYS A 426 -10.05 -12.09 16.05
CA LYS A 426 -9.76 -12.80 17.29
C LYS A 426 -8.59 -12.14 18.04
N GLU A 427 -8.71 -12.06 19.36
CA GLU A 427 -7.70 -11.45 20.23
C GLU A 427 -6.36 -12.20 20.13
N ASN A 428 -5.24 -11.45 20.13
CA ASN A 428 -3.87 -11.97 20.01
C ASN A 428 -3.55 -12.74 18.71
N THR A 429 -4.42 -12.68 17.70
CA THR A 429 -4.16 -13.20 16.35
C THR A 429 -4.14 -12.05 15.35
N TYR A 430 -2.96 -11.73 14.81
CA TYR A 430 -2.72 -10.61 13.89
C TYR A 430 -2.17 -11.16 12.55
N GLY A 431 -2.96 -12.03 11.91
CA GLY A 431 -2.65 -12.69 10.63
C GLY A 431 -2.91 -11.82 9.40
N ASN A 432 -2.75 -12.40 8.21
CA ASN A 432 -2.71 -11.71 6.90
C ASN A 432 -3.76 -10.59 6.69
N MET A 433 -3.40 -9.58 5.88
CA MET A 433 -4.30 -8.47 5.56
C MET A 433 -5.58 -9.00 4.88
N PHE A 434 -6.74 -8.58 5.40
CA PHE A 434 -8.05 -8.89 4.83
C PHE A 434 -8.56 -7.70 4.03
N THR A 435 -9.41 -7.93 3.03
CA THR A 435 -10.12 -6.83 2.35
C THR A 435 -11.61 -6.97 2.57
N ASN A 436 -12.24 -5.89 3.01
CA ASN A 436 -13.68 -5.74 3.11
C ASN A 436 -14.27 -5.51 1.71
N LEU A 437 -15.09 -6.44 1.23
CA LEU A 437 -15.81 -6.28 -0.04
C LEU A 437 -17.16 -5.59 0.16
N ARG A 438 -17.86 -5.89 1.26
CA ARG A 438 -19.18 -5.33 1.63
C ARG A 438 -19.46 -5.60 3.11
N ASP A 439 -20.07 -4.65 3.83
CA ASP A 439 -20.61 -4.72 5.21
C ASP A 439 -19.98 -5.75 6.19
N ASP A 440 -20.25 -7.04 6.01
CA ASP A 440 -19.83 -8.14 6.87
C ASP A 440 -18.95 -9.21 6.18
N VAL A 441 -18.63 -9.05 4.89
CA VAL A 441 -17.86 -10.00 4.08
C VAL A 441 -16.43 -9.48 3.88
N MET A 442 -15.51 -10.00 4.68
CA MET A 442 -14.08 -9.83 4.44
C MET A 442 -13.57 -10.98 3.58
N THR A 443 -12.49 -10.76 2.83
CA THR A 443 -11.87 -11.81 2.03
C THR A 443 -10.39 -11.94 2.31
N VAL A 444 -9.94 -13.19 2.38
CA VAL A 444 -8.53 -13.58 2.38
C VAL A 444 -8.28 -14.35 1.09
N GLY A 445 -7.13 -14.10 0.47
CA GLY A 445 -6.72 -14.79 -0.75
C GLY A 445 -5.78 -15.93 -0.44
N ALA A 446 -5.95 -17.06 -1.14
CA ALA A 446 -5.13 -18.25 -0.93
C ALA A 446 -4.82 -18.97 -2.25
N ILE A 447 -3.67 -19.68 -2.27
CA ILE A 447 -3.31 -20.65 -3.30
C ILE A 447 -3.23 -22.01 -2.59
N ASN A 448 -4.04 -22.98 -3.03
CA ASN A 448 -4.20 -24.29 -2.37
C ASN A 448 -4.47 -24.18 -0.86
N ASN A 449 -5.39 -23.28 -0.47
CA ASN A 449 -5.76 -22.98 0.93
C ASN A 449 -4.61 -22.44 1.81
N ILE A 450 -3.51 -21.97 1.21
CA ILE A 450 -2.42 -21.32 1.92
C ILE A 450 -2.39 -19.83 1.55
N SER A 451 -2.43 -18.96 2.56
CA SER A 451 -2.25 -17.52 2.42
C SER A 451 -0.82 -17.13 2.78
N PHE A 452 -0.11 -16.54 1.83
CA PHE A 452 1.32 -16.28 1.90
C PHE A 452 1.67 -15.19 2.92
N THR A 453 2.59 -15.51 3.83
CA THR A 453 3.22 -14.54 4.74
C THR A 453 4.68 -14.30 4.37
N PHE A 454 5.13 -13.04 4.45
CA PHE A 454 6.54 -12.69 4.28
C PHE A 454 7.34 -13.03 5.52
N GLN A 455 8.60 -13.44 5.32
CA GLN A 455 9.54 -13.62 6.41
C GLN A 455 10.14 -12.27 6.83
N PRO A 456 10.50 -12.09 8.11
CA PRO A 456 11.04 -10.82 8.62
C PRO A 456 12.52 -10.60 8.26
N PHE A 457 13.01 -11.33 7.26
CA PHE A 457 14.34 -11.22 6.69
C PHE A 457 14.32 -11.78 5.25
N PRO A 458 15.23 -11.31 4.38
CA PRO A 458 15.30 -11.78 3.00
C PRO A 458 15.86 -13.21 2.93
N ILE A 459 14.99 -14.19 2.66
CA ILE A 459 15.37 -15.61 2.60
C ILE A 459 16.42 -15.93 1.52
N LEU A 460 16.51 -15.13 0.45
CA LEU A 460 17.52 -15.32 -0.61
C LEU A 460 18.92 -14.92 -0.15
N THR A 461 19.03 -13.77 0.53
CA THR A 461 20.32 -13.17 0.87
C THR A 461 20.72 -13.40 2.33
N GLN A 462 19.81 -13.84 3.18
CA GLN A 462 20.04 -14.18 4.59
C GLN A 462 19.55 -15.62 4.90
N GLY A 463 19.75 -16.54 3.95
CA GLY A 463 19.35 -17.95 4.09
C GLY A 463 20.02 -18.66 5.26
N GLU A 464 21.14 -18.15 5.78
CA GLU A 464 21.76 -18.63 7.02
C GLU A 464 20.87 -18.47 8.26
N MET A 465 19.82 -17.65 8.20
CA MET A 465 18.86 -17.47 9.29
C MET A 465 17.71 -18.49 9.25
N ILE A 466 17.70 -19.39 8.27
CA ILE A 466 16.75 -20.50 8.18
C ILE A 466 17.33 -21.68 8.98
N GLU A 467 17.03 -21.72 10.28
CA GLU A 467 17.48 -22.81 11.17
C GLU A 467 16.79 -24.14 10.85
N ASN A 468 15.49 -24.08 10.52
CA ASN A 468 14.67 -25.24 10.17
C ASN A 468 13.69 -24.86 9.05
N GLU A 469 13.77 -25.57 7.91
CA GLU A 469 12.91 -25.29 6.76
C GLU A 469 11.41 -25.51 7.05
N ASN A 470 11.07 -26.44 7.94
CA ASN A 470 9.66 -26.76 8.26
C ASN A 470 8.98 -25.67 9.11
N ASP A 471 9.76 -24.84 9.81
CA ASP A 471 9.22 -23.73 10.60
C ASP A 471 8.99 -22.48 9.74
N VAL A 472 9.70 -22.39 8.61
CA VAL A 472 9.67 -21.24 7.70
C VAL A 472 8.70 -21.49 6.55
N PHE A 473 8.75 -22.66 5.93
CA PHE A 473 8.04 -22.97 4.69
C PHE A 473 6.94 -23.99 4.86
N CYS A 474 5.87 -23.83 4.09
CA CYS A 474 4.76 -24.75 4.04
C CYS A 474 4.33 -25.07 2.60
N ASN A 475 3.59 -26.16 2.45
CA ASN A 475 2.83 -26.51 1.25
C ASN A 475 1.71 -27.49 1.63
N GLU A 476 0.96 -27.96 0.65
CA GLU A 476 -0.16 -28.90 0.82
C GLU A 476 0.17 -30.16 1.62
N ASN A 477 1.42 -30.63 1.56
CA ASN A 477 1.88 -31.86 2.21
C ASN A 477 2.58 -31.59 3.55
N ASN A 478 2.85 -30.33 3.88
CA ASN A 478 3.59 -29.91 5.07
C ASN A 478 2.98 -28.62 5.62
N ILE A 479 1.76 -28.74 6.14
CA ILE A 479 1.04 -27.65 6.78
C ILE A 479 1.42 -27.63 8.27
N PRO A 480 1.73 -26.47 8.87
CA PRO A 480 2.01 -26.35 10.31
C PRO A 480 0.84 -26.88 11.17
N GLU A 481 1.15 -27.55 12.29
CA GLU A 481 0.15 -28.13 13.22
C GLU A 481 -0.89 -27.09 13.70
N ARG A 482 -0.47 -25.82 13.86
CA ARG A 482 -1.37 -24.70 14.22
C ARG A 482 -2.52 -24.45 13.22
N CYS A 483 -2.41 -24.99 12.01
CA CYS A 483 -3.36 -24.79 10.92
C CYS A 483 -4.30 -25.99 10.69
N GLU A 484 -4.18 -27.09 11.45
CA GLU A 484 -4.99 -28.31 11.24
C GLU A 484 -6.51 -28.09 11.35
N SER A 485 -6.93 -27.05 12.10
CA SER A 485 -8.34 -26.71 12.30
C SER A 485 -8.83 -25.50 11.50
N GLN A 486 -8.01 -24.95 10.58
CA GLN A 486 -8.30 -23.71 9.85
C GLN A 486 -8.60 -24.01 8.38
N GLU A 487 -9.56 -23.29 7.79
CA GLU A 487 -9.86 -23.39 6.36
C GLU A 487 -8.73 -22.80 5.48
N ILE A 488 -7.98 -21.83 6.02
CA ILE A 488 -6.80 -21.23 5.40
C ILE A 488 -5.64 -21.24 6.39
N CYS A 489 -4.45 -21.60 5.92
CA CYS A 489 -3.22 -21.50 6.72
C CYS A 489 -2.37 -20.30 6.29
N ASP A 490 -1.96 -19.47 7.27
CA ASP A 490 -1.02 -18.37 7.06
C ASP A 490 0.43 -18.87 7.20
N CYS A 491 1.15 -18.98 6.08
CA CYS A 491 2.54 -19.43 6.03
C CYS A 491 3.26 -19.10 4.69
N THR A 492 4.59 -19.13 4.68
CA THR A 492 5.37 -18.89 3.45
C THR A 492 5.27 -20.10 2.52
N HIS A 493 4.31 -20.05 1.60
CA HIS A 493 4.04 -21.12 0.63
C HIS A 493 5.25 -21.30 -0.33
N ARG A 494 5.78 -22.53 -0.42
CA ARG A 494 6.95 -22.87 -1.23
C ARG A 494 6.76 -24.13 -2.08
N LEU A 495 7.04 -24.03 -3.38
CA LEU A 495 7.32 -25.17 -4.27
C LEU A 495 8.82 -25.30 -4.49
N LYS A 496 9.38 -26.48 -4.21
CA LYS A 496 10.81 -26.78 -4.40
C LYS A 496 11.02 -27.66 -5.63
N ILE A 497 11.86 -27.21 -6.55
CA ILE A 497 12.15 -27.88 -7.82
C ILE A 497 13.65 -27.90 -8.11
N ARG A 498 14.12 -28.89 -8.86
CA ARG A 498 15.52 -28.95 -9.30
C ARG A 498 15.74 -28.09 -10.55
N THR A 499 16.95 -27.55 -10.69
CA THR A 499 17.34 -26.80 -11.89
C THR A 499 17.33 -27.68 -13.13
N HIS A 500 16.95 -27.11 -14.27
CA HIS A 500 16.85 -27.74 -15.59
C HIS A 500 15.84 -28.89 -15.70
N GLU A 501 15.00 -29.13 -14.70
CA GLU A 501 13.89 -30.08 -14.77
C GLU A 501 12.65 -29.46 -15.44
N TYR A 502 11.79 -30.33 -15.94
CA TYR A 502 10.53 -29.96 -16.58
C TYR A 502 9.43 -29.82 -15.55
N VAL A 503 8.77 -28.66 -15.54
CA VAL A 503 7.65 -28.37 -14.65
C VAL A 503 6.42 -28.05 -15.48
N GLU A 504 5.31 -28.72 -15.18
CA GLU A 504 3.98 -28.39 -15.65
C GLU A 504 3.17 -27.83 -14.47
N MET A 505 2.57 -26.65 -14.64
CA MET A 505 1.65 -26.07 -13.68
C MET A 505 0.28 -25.91 -14.32
N ILE A 506 -0.76 -26.37 -13.63
CA ILE A 506 -2.16 -26.14 -14.00
C ILE A 506 -2.73 -25.23 -12.93
N ILE A 507 -3.14 -24.02 -13.30
CA ILE A 507 -3.70 -23.06 -12.37
C ILE A 507 -5.18 -22.91 -12.70
N VAL A 508 -6.03 -23.04 -11.69
CA VAL A 508 -7.50 -23.06 -11.82
C VAL A 508 -8.12 -22.01 -10.93
N ASP A 509 -9.10 -21.29 -11.46
CA ASP A 509 -9.90 -20.34 -10.68
C ASP A 509 -11.11 -21.04 -10.05
N GLU A 510 -11.01 -21.26 -8.73
CA GLU A 510 -12.06 -21.88 -7.93
C GLU A 510 -13.09 -20.86 -7.42
N THR A 511 -12.95 -19.57 -7.81
CA THR A 511 -13.85 -18.49 -7.41
C THR A 511 -15.18 -18.59 -8.18
N ASP A 512 -16.30 -18.57 -7.47
CA ASP A 512 -17.64 -18.66 -8.08
C ASP A 512 -18.17 -17.32 -8.65
N ASN A 513 -17.31 -16.33 -8.90
CA ASN A 513 -17.72 -14.97 -9.30
C ASN A 513 -17.42 -14.70 -10.78
N ASP A 514 -18.46 -14.51 -11.60
CA ASP A 514 -18.46 -14.58 -13.07
C ASP A 514 -17.72 -13.47 -13.85
N LEU A 515 -16.98 -12.55 -13.19
CA LEU A 515 -16.58 -11.28 -13.82
C LEU A 515 -15.13 -10.84 -13.59
N ILE A 516 -14.28 -11.66 -12.96
CA ILE A 516 -12.91 -11.24 -12.58
C ILE A 516 -11.88 -12.24 -13.10
N ASN A 517 -10.94 -11.76 -13.91
CA ASN A 517 -9.78 -12.53 -14.35
C ASN A 517 -8.62 -12.36 -13.36
N HIS A 518 -7.68 -13.31 -13.36
CA HIS A 518 -6.55 -13.32 -12.42
C HIS A 518 -5.20 -13.40 -13.17
N PRO A 519 -4.63 -12.26 -13.61
CA PRO A 519 -3.28 -12.19 -14.17
C PRO A 519 -2.22 -12.43 -13.10
N PHE A 520 -1.33 -13.36 -13.38
CA PHE A 520 -0.18 -13.64 -12.53
C PHE A 520 1.13 -13.56 -13.31
N HIS A 521 2.20 -13.31 -12.57
CA HIS A 521 3.57 -13.16 -13.04
C HIS A 521 4.50 -14.11 -12.27
N ILE A 522 5.48 -14.70 -12.96
CA ILE A 522 6.56 -15.48 -12.34
C ILE A 522 7.88 -14.76 -12.53
N HIS A 523 8.53 -14.43 -11.41
CA HIS A 523 9.81 -13.75 -11.39
C HIS A 523 10.90 -14.63 -12.01
N GLY A 524 11.74 -14.01 -12.85
CA GLY A 524 12.97 -14.59 -13.37
C GLY A 524 12.83 -15.80 -14.33
N ASN A 525 11.65 -16.40 -14.50
CA ASN A 525 11.48 -17.63 -15.28
C ASN A 525 10.37 -17.49 -16.34
N PRO A 526 10.72 -17.56 -17.64
CA PRO A 526 9.73 -17.63 -18.71
C PRO A 526 9.00 -18.99 -18.74
N PHE A 527 7.74 -18.99 -19.20
CA PHE A 527 6.91 -20.19 -19.35
C PHE A 527 6.16 -20.21 -20.69
N ALA A 528 5.86 -21.40 -21.21
CA ALA A 528 4.99 -21.60 -22.36
C ALA A 528 3.55 -21.85 -21.88
N VAL A 529 2.57 -21.13 -22.43
CA VAL A 529 1.15 -21.42 -22.22
C VAL A 529 0.74 -22.50 -23.23
N VAL A 530 0.41 -23.69 -22.71
CA VAL A 530 0.07 -24.86 -23.52
C VAL A 530 -1.43 -24.90 -23.82
N GLU A 531 -2.25 -24.52 -22.85
CA GLU A 531 -3.71 -24.59 -22.94
C GLU A 531 -4.35 -23.58 -21.97
N MET A 532 -5.48 -22.99 -22.35
CA MET A 532 -6.30 -22.13 -21.49
C MET A 532 -7.77 -22.25 -21.90
N GLY A 533 -8.70 -22.15 -20.95
CA GLY A 533 -10.12 -22.24 -21.26
C GLY A 533 -11.03 -22.22 -20.03
N GLN A 534 -12.33 -22.32 -20.28
CA GLN A 534 -13.38 -22.45 -19.27
C GLN A 534 -14.12 -23.78 -19.47
N HIS A 535 -14.79 -24.28 -18.43
CA HIS A 535 -15.63 -25.48 -18.56
C HIS A 535 -16.83 -25.19 -19.50
N PRO A 536 -17.19 -26.09 -20.43
CA PRO A 536 -18.30 -25.87 -21.39
C PRO A 536 -19.65 -25.54 -20.74
N ASP A 537 -19.88 -26.08 -19.54
CA ASP A 537 -21.10 -25.83 -18.76
C ASP A 537 -21.01 -24.61 -17.81
N ASN A 538 -19.99 -23.76 -17.95
CA ASN A 538 -19.73 -22.58 -17.11
C ASN A 538 -19.65 -22.87 -15.60
N ILE A 539 -19.12 -24.05 -15.24
CA ILE A 539 -18.89 -24.47 -13.85
C ILE A 539 -17.49 -24.02 -13.43
N PRO A 540 -17.28 -23.47 -12.21
CA PRO A 540 -15.96 -23.15 -11.69
C PRO A 540 -15.01 -24.34 -11.76
N MET A 541 -13.82 -24.12 -12.31
CA MET A 541 -12.79 -25.15 -12.37
C MET A 541 -12.15 -25.35 -10.98
N THR A 542 -12.28 -26.55 -10.41
CA THR A 542 -11.65 -26.90 -9.12
C THR A 542 -10.37 -27.70 -9.29
N VAL A 543 -9.55 -27.75 -8.24
CA VAL A 543 -8.35 -28.60 -8.21
C VAL A 543 -8.72 -30.07 -8.38
N GLU A 544 -9.82 -30.54 -7.80
CA GLU A 544 -10.31 -31.92 -7.96
C GLU A 544 -10.78 -32.20 -9.39
N LEU A 545 -11.48 -31.25 -10.00
CA LEU A 545 -11.89 -31.36 -11.39
C LEU A 545 -10.66 -31.42 -12.31
N ALA A 546 -9.67 -30.56 -12.10
CA ALA A 546 -8.42 -30.60 -12.85
C ALA A 546 -7.57 -31.86 -12.60
N LYS A 547 -7.71 -32.53 -11.45
CA LYS A 547 -7.07 -33.83 -11.16
C LYS A 547 -7.76 -35.00 -11.88
N THR A 548 -9.08 -34.92 -12.06
CA THR A 548 -9.91 -35.98 -12.67
C THR A 548 -10.06 -35.85 -14.17
N MET A 549 -9.93 -34.62 -14.70
CA MET A 549 -9.71 -34.39 -16.11
C MET A 549 -8.35 -34.99 -16.47
N GLU A 550 -8.35 -36.18 -17.08
CA GLU A 550 -7.17 -36.69 -17.77
C GLU A 550 -6.85 -35.71 -18.90
N PHE A 551 -6.00 -34.70 -18.63
CA PHE A 551 -5.43 -33.76 -19.60
C PHE A 551 -4.49 -34.46 -20.64
N GLY A 552 -4.77 -35.73 -20.95
CA GLY A 552 -4.08 -36.63 -21.87
C GLY A 552 -4.73 -36.71 -23.26
N ASP A 553 -6.01 -36.36 -23.39
CA ASP A 553 -6.64 -36.05 -24.67
C ASP A 553 -6.90 -34.54 -24.67
N SER A 554 -6.10 -33.81 -25.45
CA SER A 554 -6.26 -32.37 -25.67
C SER A 554 -7.73 -32.06 -25.97
N MET A 555 -8.36 -31.08 -25.29
CA MET A 555 -9.74 -30.65 -25.63
C MET A 555 -9.83 -29.98 -27.02
N LEU A 556 -8.69 -29.80 -27.68
CA LEU A 556 -8.56 -29.35 -29.05
C LEU A 556 -8.05 -30.51 -29.93
N PRO A 557 -8.74 -30.85 -31.04
CA PRO A 557 -8.25 -31.88 -31.95
C PRO A 557 -6.83 -31.52 -32.40
N ALA A 558 -5.90 -32.45 -32.32
CA ALA A 558 -4.53 -32.22 -32.78
C ALA A 558 -4.50 -32.07 -34.31
N PRO A 559 -3.96 -30.95 -34.83
CA PRO A 559 -3.09 -31.10 -35.98
C PRO A 559 -1.79 -30.31 -35.80
N THR A 560 -0.69 -30.97 -36.15
CA THR A 560 0.68 -30.46 -36.37
C THR A 560 1.46 -29.91 -35.16
N PRO A 561 2.80 -30.09 -35.11
CA PRO A 561 3.63 -29.53 -34.04
C PRO A 561 3.54 -28.00 -34.02
N ARG A 562 2.95 -27.42 -32.96
CA ARG A 562 2.90 -25.96 -32.74
C ARG A 562 4.06 -25.52 -31.84
N SER A 563 4.78 -24.47 -32.24
CA SER A 563 5.77 -23.77 -31.42
C SER A 563 5.05 -22.66 -30.65
N PHE A 564 5.01 -22.75 -29.32
CA PHE A 564 4.34 -21.75 -28.46
C PHE A 564 5.31 -20.61 -28.09
N PRO A 565 4.90 -19.33 -28.19
CA PRO A 565 5.71 -18.22 -27.68
C PRO A 565 5.81 -18.30 -26.15
N LEU A 566 7.01 -18.08 -25.63
CA LEU A 566 7.24 -18.01 -24.20
C LEU A 566 6.71 -16.66 -23.64
N ARG A 567 6.13 -16.69 -22.43
CA ARG A 567 5.65 -15.53 -21.66
C ARG A 567 6.15 -15.51 -20.22
N ASP A 568 5.90 -14.44 -19.50
CA ASP A 568 6.21 -14.26 -18.08
C ASP A 568 5.00 -13.78 -17.26
N THR A 569 3.93 -13.37 -17.93
CA THR A 569 2.62 -13.02 -17.37
C THR A 569 1.52 -13.72 -18.16
N VAL A 570 0.47 -14.21 -17.49
CA VAL A 570 -0.74 -14.72 -18.15
C VAL A 570 -1.96 -14.52 -17.26
N SER A 571 -3.09 -14.16 -17.89
CA SER A 571 -4.40 -14.04 -17.25
C SER A 571 -5.09 -15.38 -17.18
N ILE A 572 -5.53 -15.77 -15.98
CA ILE A 572 -6.43 -16.91 -15.80
C ILE A 572 -7.86 -16.40 -16.02
N PRO A 573 -8.63 -16.98 -16.97
CA PRO A 573 -10.03 -16.63 -17.15
C PRO A 573 -10.85 -16.95 -15.89
N SER A 574 -11.83 -16.11 -15.56
CA SER A 574 -12.80 -16.39 -14.49
C SER A 574 -13.39 -17.80 -14.61
N LYS A 575 -13.50 -18.56 -13.52
CA LYS A 575 -13.99 -19.96 -13.52
C LYS A 575 -13.21 -20.93 -14.43
N GLY A 576 -12.07 -20.50 -14.97
CA GLY A 576 -11.31 -21.21 -15.99
C GLY A 576 -10.00 -21.78 -15.49
N PHE A 577 -9.15 -22.16 -16.43
CA PHE A 577 -7.82 -22.71 -16.16
C PHE A 577 -6.77 -22.24 -17.16
N VAL A 578 -5.51 -22.30 -16.72
CA VAL A 578 -4.33 -22.15 -17.57
C VAL A 578 -3.37 -23.30 -17.28
N ARG A 579 -2.92 -23.99 -18.32
CA ARG A 579 -1.86 -25.00 -18.28
C ARG A 579 -0.59 -24.45 -18.90
N LEU A 580 0.47 -24.41 -18.11
CA LEU A 580 1.76 -23.89 -18.56
C LEU A 580 2.91 -24.86 -18.28
N ARG A 581 3.99 -24.72 -19.05
CA ARG A 581 5.23 -25.46 -18.87
C ARG A 581 6.44 -24.54 -18.81
N LEU A 582 7.36 -24.83 -17.90
CA LEU A 582 8.62 -24.10 -17.74
C LEU A 582 9.78 -25.05 -17.42
N ARG A 583 10.99 -24.59 -17.75
CA ARG A 583 12.24 -25.27 -17.38
C ARG A 583 13.17 -24.28 -16.69
N PRO A 584 13.08 -24.15 -15.37
CA PRO A 584 13.86 -23.17 -14.62
C PRO A 584 15.35 -23.48 -14.70
N SER A 585 16.14 -22.48 -15.10
CA SER A 585 17.60 -22.62 -15.26
C SER A 585 18.39 -21.74 -14.28
N LYS A 586 17.69 -20.97 -13.46
CA LYS A 586 18.28 -19.97 -12.56
C LYS A 586 18.08 -20.40 -11.12
N LEU A 587 19.19 -20.62 -10.41
CA LEU A 587 19.18 -20.99 -9.00
C LEU A 587 18.69 -19.81 -8.15
N GLY A 588 17.86 -20.09 -7.15
CA GLY A 588 17.35 -19.07 -6.22
C GLY A 588 15.90 -19.27 -5.82
N PHE A 589 15.38 -18.28 -5.08
CA PHE A 589 13.96 -18.15 -4.77
C PHE A 589 13.32 -17.15 -5.74
N TRP A 590 12.26 -17.58 -6.41
CA TRP A 590 11.54 -16.79 -7.41
C TRP A 590 10.08 -16.70 -7.01
N MET A 591 9.55 -15.49 -6.92
CA MET A 591 8.15 -15.29 -6.54
C MET A 591 7.23 -15.52 -7.73
N MET A 592 6.15 -16.27 -7.52
CA MET A 592 4.94 -16.24 -8.33
C MET A 592 3.92 -15.38 -7.59
N ARG A 593 3.41 -14.33 -8.24
CA ARG A 593 2.48 -13.36 -7.65
C ARG A 593 1.38 -12.98 -8.63
N PHE A 594 0.23 -12.54 -8.13
CA PHE A 594 -0.78 -11.88 -8.96
C PHE A 594 -0.39 -10.42 -9.23
N VAL A 595 -0.65 -9.94 -10.45
CA VAL A 595 -0.19 -8.62 -10.92
C VAL A 595 -0.98 -7.49 -10.27
N GLU A 596 -2.27 -7.70 -9.93
CA GLU A 596 -3.02 -6.72 -9.16
C GLU A 596 -2.57 -6.67 -7.70
N GLU A 597 -2.34 -5.44 -7.22
CA GLU A 597 -1.67 -5.20 -5.94
C GLU A 597 -2.49 -5.65 -4.72
N TRP A 598 -3.81 -5.63 -4.85
CA TRP A 598 -4.72 -6.06 -3.79
C TRP A 598 -4.77 -7.59 -3.61
N TYR A 599 -4.40 -8.40 -4.61
CA TYR A 599 -4.21 -9.85 -4.44
C TYR A 599 -2.92 -10.17 -3.69
N MET A 600 -1.85 -9.41 -3.96
CA MET A 600 -0.59 -9.51 -3.22
C MET A 600 -0.80 -9.21 -1.73
N ALA A 601 -1.52 -8.12 -1.43
CA ALA A 601 -1.83 -7.71 -0.06
C ALA A 601 -2.60 -8.79 0.72
N ARG A 602 -3.47 -9.58 0.06
CA ARG A 602 -4.28 -10.63 0.70
C ARG A 602 -3.62 -12.02 0.76
N GLY A 603 -2.35 -12.14 0.39
CA GLY A 603 -1.58 -13.38 0.53
C GLY A 603 -1.69 -14.37 -0.65
N MET A 604 -2.20 -13.98 -1.82
CA MET A 604 -2.17 -14.82 -3.03
C MET A 604 -0.78 -14.83 -3.68
N ASN A 605 0.20 -15.40 -3.00
CA ASN A 605 1.57 -15.47 -3.50
C ASN A 605 2.18 -16.84 -3.23
N LEU A 606 3.25 -17.17 -3.96
CA LEU A 606 3.94 -18.45 -3.86
C LEU A 606 5.43 -18.29 -4.18
N LEU A 607 6.30 -18.99 -3.47
CA LEU A 607 7.73 -19.05 -3.80
C LEU A 607 8.06 -20.32 -4.59
N ILE A 608 8.78 -20.16 -5.70
CA ILE A 608 9.40 -21.23 -6.47
C ILE A 608 10.90 -21.25 -6.11
N GLN A 609 11.32 -22.27 -5.37
CA GLN A 609 12.73 -22.51 -5.08
C GLN A 609 13.34 -23.40 -6.16
N VAL A 610 14.35 -22.89 -6.89
CA VAL A 610 15.07 -23.62 -7.93
C VAL A 610 16.45 -24.02 -7.40
N GLY A 611 16.66 -25.31 -7.17
CA GLY A 611 17.90 -25.87 -6.62
C GLY A 611 18.01 -25.78 -5.09
N GLU A 612 19.20 -26.11 -4.57
CA GLU A 612 19.49 -26.09 -3.14
C GLU A 612 20.17 -24.78 -2.73
N THR A 613 19.85 -24.28 -1.53
CA THR A 613 20.34 -22.97 -1.03
C THR A 613 21.87 -22.86 -1.00
N LYS A 614 22.57 -23.96 -0.75
CA LYS A 614 24.05 -24.05 -0.79
C LYS A 614 24.65 -23.75 -2.16
N ASP A 615 23.90 -23.97 -3.24
CA ASP A 615 24.36 -23.82 -4.62
C ASP A 615 24.02 -22.42 -5.18
N PHE A 616 23.35 -21.58 -4.40
CA PHE A 616 22.96 -20.24 -4.82
C PHE A 616 24.17 -19.32 -4.94
N TYR A 617 24.06 -18.34 -5.85
CA TYR A 617 25.07 -17.31 -6.00
C TYR A 617 25.28 -16.55 -4.69
N GLN A 618 26.55 -16.39 -4.31
CA GLN A 618 26.93 -15.68 -3.11
C GLN A 618 26.80 -14.18 -3.34
N LYS A 619 26.07 -13.51 -2.44
CA LYS A 619 26.01 -12.05 -2.37
C LYS A 619 27.37 -11.44 -1.98
N PRO A 620 27.62 -10.14 -2.25
CA PRO A 620 28.76 -9.41 -1.69
C PRO A 620 28.82 -9.46 -0.14
N GLU A 621 30.01 -9.42 0.45
CA GLU A 621 30.20 -9.48 1.91
C GLU A 621 29.55 -8.30 2.66
N ASP A 622 29.52 -7.13 2.04
CA ASP A 622 28.96 -5.87 2.54
C ASP A 622 27.51 -5.62 2.13
N PHE A 623 26.84 -6.62 1.53
CA PHE A 623 25.44 -6.48 1.11
C PHE A 623 24.53 -6.15 2.32
N PRO A 624 23.69 -5.09 2.25
CA PRO A 624 22.89 -4.61 3.38
C PRO A 624 22.09 -5.73 4.04
N ARG A 625 22.32 -5.92 5.35
CA ARG A 625 21.58 -6.88 6.17
C ARG A 625 20.46 -6.16 6.89
N CYS A 626 19.27 -6.72 6.83
CA CYS A 626 18.14 -6.31 7.66
C CYS A 626 17.62 -7.56 8.38
N GLN A 627 17.45 -7.49 9.68
CA GLN A 627 17.02 -8.62 10.48
C GLN A 627 16.08 -8.16 11.58
N ASN A 628 15.24 -9.07 12.05
CA ASN A 628 14.75 -9.00 13.41
C ASN A 628 15.93 -9.06 14.38
N TYR A 629 16.02 -8.12 15.32
CA TYR A 629 16.93 -8.27 16.45
C TYR A 629 16.19 -8.97 17.60
N LYS A 630 16.19 -10.30 17.58
CA LYS A 630 15.68 -11.15 18.67
C LYS A 630 16.86 -11.83 19.36
N PRO A 631 17.24 -11.45 20.60
CA PRO A 631 18.18 -12.27 21.35
C PRO A 631 17.52 -13.61 21.72
N VAL A 632 18.17 -14.72 21.37
CA VAL A 632 17.81 -16.08 21.82
C VAL A 632 18.48 -16.35 23.18
N PRO A 633 17.83 -17.08 24.11
CA PRO A 633 18.43 -17.46 25.39
C PRO A 633 19.65 -18.37 25.21
N ALA A 634 20.70 -18.14 26.01
CA ALA A 634 22.00 -18.82 25.96
C ALA A 634 21.90 -20.36 25.87
N ILE A 635 22.83 -21.05 25.19
CA ILE A 635 24.09 -21.56 25.78
C ILE A 635 25.05 -22.07 24.68
N LEU A 636 26.36 -21.78 24.88
CA LEU A 636 27.60 -22.28 24.21
C LEU A 636 28.09 -21.60 22.90
N SER A 637 28.86 -20.50 23.03
CA SER A 637 30.32 -20.51 22.80
C SER A 637 30.97 -19.18 23.18
N VAL A 638 31.99 -19.24 24.03
CA VAL A 638 32.93 -18.17 24.40
C VAL A 638 33.98 -18.08 23.25
N ILE A 639 34.57 -16.98 22.77
CA ILE A 639 35.13 -15.75 23.37
C ILE A 639 35.24 -14.66 22.27
N SER A 640 34.76 -13.43 22.58
CA SER A 640 35.28 -12.09 22.20
C SER A 640 34.20 -11.06 21.82
N ALA A 641 33.32 -10.77 22.78
CA ALA A 641 32.64 -9.49 22.97
C ALA A 641 32.03 -9.50 24.39
N GLN A 642 32.86 -9.67 25.43
CA GLN A 642 32.42 -9.81 26.82
C GLN A 642 32.61 -8.50 27.57
N SER A 643 31.58 -7.66 27.58
CA SER A 643 31.22 -6.76 28.68
C SER A 643 29.98 -5.95 28.26
N LEU A 644 28.85 -6.21 28.92
CA LEU A 644 27.53 -5.54 28.82
C LEU A 644 26.61 -6.10 27.73
N TYR A 645 25.84 -7.14 28.07
CA TYR A 645 24.40 -7.31 27.75
C TYR A 645 24.03 -8.77 28.07
N ASN A 646 23.70 -9.03 29.33
CA ASN A 646 23.28 -10.34 29.81
C ASN A 646 22.00 -10.13 30.61
N ASP A 647 20.83 -10.28 29.98
CA ASP A 647 19.51 -10.31 30.65
C ASP A 647 18.50 -11.00 29.73
N SER A 648 18.33 -12.31 29.88
CA SER A 648 17.20 -13.05 29.30
C SER A 648 15.93 -12.71 30.08
N ILE A 649 15.01 -12.00 29.43
CA ILE A 649 13.74 -11.56 30.03
C ILE A 649 12.66 -12.61 29.76
N ASP A 650 12.07 -13.14 30.83
CA ASP A 650 10.91 -14.05 30.76
C ASP A 650 9.63 -13.25 30.46
N ILE A 651 9.23 -13.23 29.18
CA ILE A 651 8.05 -12.49 28.70
C ILE A 651 6.72 -13.10 29.14
N THR A 652 6.67 -14.41 29.37
CA THR A 652 5.44 -15.12 29.76
C THR A 652 5.01 -14.84 31.20
N ASN A 653 5.97 -14.59 32.09
CA ASN A 653 5.70 -14.27 33.49
C ASN A 653 5.71 -12.77 33.79
N ASN A 654 5.92 -11.91 32.79
CA ASN A 654 5.99 -10.45 32.94
C ASN A 654 5.12 -9.65 31.95
N PRO A 655 3.84 -10.02 31.72
CA PRO A 655 2.95 -9.24 30.86
C PRO A 655 2.76 -7.82 31.42
N GLY A 656 2.79 -6.83 30.52
CA GLY A 656 2.78 -5.41 30.85
C GLY A 656 1.53 -4.96 31.59
N GLU A 657 0.41 -5.67 31.43
CA GLU A 657 -0.84 -5.44 32.16
C GLU A 657 -0.66 -5.59 33.68
N LEU A 658 0.24 -6.47 34.13
CA LEU A 658 0.55 -6.64 35.55
C LEU A 658 1.36 -5.47 36.13
N CYS A 659 1.90 -4.60 35.28
CA CYS A 659 2.62 -3.42 35.71
C CYS A 659 1.70 -2.24 36.04
N ASP A 660 0.44 -2.26 35.59
CA ASP A 660 -0.58 -1.31 36.05
C ASP A 660 -0.95 -1.64 37.51
N ARG A 661 -0.19 -1.06 38.43
CA ARG A 661 -0.34 -1.27 39.87
C ARG A 661 -0.06 0.00 40.66
N THR A 662 -0.46 -0.01 41.93
CA THR A 662 -0.01 0.95 42.93
C THR A 662 1.44 0.64 43.33
N CYS A 663 2.33 1.64 43.27
CA CYS A 663 3.74 1.46 43.59
C CYS A 663 3.97 1.49 45.11
N GLY A 664 4.47 0.40 45.69
CA GLY A 664 4.77 0.25 47.13
C GLY A 664 6.27 0.33 47.47
N SER A 665 6.61 0.55 48.76
CA SER A 665 8.01 0.73 49.23
C SER A 665 8.82 -0.56 49.20
N ALA A 666 8.11 -1.69 49.13
CA ALA A 666 8.65 -3.04 49.02
C ALA A 666 8.44 -3.65 47.61
N ASP A 667 7.98 -2.86 46.63
CA ASP A 667 7.82 -3.37 45.27
C ASP A 667 9.19 -3.62 44.64
N TYR A 668 9.47 -4.91 44.42
CA TYR A 668 10.58 -5.32 43.58
C TYR A 668 10.34 -4.78 42.18
N ARG A 669 11.36 -4.14 41.60
CA ARG A 669 11.36 -3.68 40.19
C ARG A 669 10.78 -4.79 39.32
N ARG A 670 9.77 -4.48 38.51
CA ARG A 670 9.21 -5.43 37.55
C ARG A 670 9.78 -5.19 36.17
N ILE A 671 9.74 -6.25 35.37
CA ILE A 671 9.86 -6.11 33.92
C ILE A 671 8.45 -6.00 33.38
N CYS A 672 8.21 -5.03 32.51
CA CYS A 672 6.91 -4.73 31.95
C CYS A 672 7.00 -4.95 30.45
N TYR A 673 6.58 -6.13 30.00
CA TYR A 673 6.67 -6.51 28.60
C TYR A 673 5.38 -6.17 27.84
N PHE A 674 5.50 -5.42 26.75
CA PHE A 674 4.41 -5.12 25.84
C PHE A 674 4.76 -5.62 24.44
N LYS A 675 3.75 -6.04 23.68
CA LYS A 675 3.88 -6.34 22.26
C LYS A 675 3.00 -5.41 21.46
N PHE A 676 3.61 -4.60 20.61
CA PHE A 676 2.94 -3.68 19.70
C PHE A 676 2.96 -4.28 18.30
N THR A 677 1.80 -4.50 17.71
CA THR A 677 1.66 -4.93 16.31
C THR A 677 1.04 -3.79 15.53
N LEU A 678 1.79 -3.23 14.57
CA LEU A 678 1.36 -2.07 13.78
C LEU A 678 0.74 -2.56 12.48
N GLU A 679 -0.49 -2.14 12.16
CA GLU A 679 -1.25 -2.61 10.98
C GLU A 679 -1.98 -1.46 10.26
N ASN A 680 -2.15 -1.60 8.94
CA ASN A 680 -3.15 -0.85 8.18
C ASN A 680 -4.55 -1.35 8.58
N TYR A 681 -5.47 -0.44 8.90
CA TYR A 681 -6.80 -0.77 9.38
C TYR A 681 -7.84 0.23 8.85
N ALA A 682 -9.13 0.04 9.19
CA ALA A 682 -10.20 0.95 8.79
C ALA A 682 -11.08 1.32 9.99
N THR A 683 -11.47 2.60 10.07
CA THR A 683 -12.50 3.04 11.02
C THR A 683 -13.87 2.54 10.56
N MET A 684 -14.74 2.25 11.53
CA MET A 684 -16.10 1.73 11.26
C MET A 684 -16.10 0.48 10.34
N GLY A 685 -14.99 -0.25 10.32
CA GLY A 685 -14.82 -1.48 9.54
C GLY A 685 -15.67 -2.65 10.06
N PRO A 686 -15.53 -3.85 9.47
CA PRO A 686 -16.42 -4.98 9.75
C PRO A 686 -16.51 -5.42 11.22
N ALA A 687 -15.47 -5.18 12.04
CA ALA A 687 -15.52 -5.40 13.49
C ALA A 687 -16.65 -4.60 14.17
N CYS A 688 -16.97 -3.44 13.63
CA CYS A 688 -18.03 -2.54 14.12
C CYS A 688 -19.45 -2.96 13.69
N LYS A 689 -19.61 -4.03 12.91
CA LYS A 689 -20.89 -4.56 12.39
C LYS A 689 -21.83 -3.43 11.95
N THR A 690 -22.91 -3.14 12.66
CA THR A 690 -23.90 -2.11 12.27
C THR A 690 -23.75 -0.77 12.99
N CYS A 691 -22.71 -0.58 13.81
CA CYS A 691 -22.42 0.67 14.51
C CYS A 691 -22.50 1.90 13.58
N GLY A 692 -22.97 3.04 14.08
CA GLY A 692 -23.06 4.32 13.35
C GLY A 692 -24.10 4.38 12.22
N SER A 693 -24.77 3.27 11.89
CA SER A 693 -25.85 3.26 10.90
C SER A 693 -27.21 3.61 11.52
N VAL A 694 -28.08 4.27 10.74
CA VAL A 694 -29.41 4.74 11.19
C VAL A 694 -30.30 3.60 11.74
N ALA A 695 -30.15 2.39 11.21
CA ALA A 695 -30.88 1.19 11.64
C ALA A 695 -30.03 0.21 12.48
N GLY A 696 -28.81 0.62 12.87
CA GLY A 696 -27.81 -0.23 13.50
C GLY A 696 -27.96 -0.40 15.01
N LYS A 697 -27.29 -1.42 15.55
CA LYS A 697 -27.23 -1.70 16.99
C LYS A 697 -26.06 -0.98 17.63
N LEU A 698 -26.35 -0.16 18.65
CA LEU A 698 -25.32 0.56 19.42
C LEU A 698 -24.31 -0.34 20.12
N SER A 699 -24.75 -1.54 20.56
CA SER A 699 -23.85 -2.53 21.16
C SER A 699 -22.71 -2.94 20.24
N ASP A 700 -22.91 -2.87 18.91
CA ASP A 700 -21.89 -3.26 17.94
C ASP A 700 -20.67 -2.33 17.96
N CYS A 701 -20.83 -1.08 18.45
CA CYS A 701 -19.75 -0.11 18.61
C CYS A 701 -18.73 -0.51 19.68
N PHE A 702 -19.06 -1.49 20.53
CA PHE A 702 -18.23 -1.97 21.63
C PHE A 702 -17.69 -3.38 21.38
N ASN A 703 -17.87 -3.91 20.16
CA ASN A 703 -17.22 -5.16 19.77
C ASN A 703 -15.71 -5.01 19.84
N ASP A 704 -15.03 -6.10 20.18
CA ASP A 704 -13.57 -6.16 20.18
C ASP A 704 -13.04 -5.72 18.80
N GLN A 705 -11.94 -4.95 18.82
CA GLN A 705 -11.27 -4.43 17.61
C GLN A 705 -12.12 -3.48 16.74
N CYS A 706 -13.30 -3.05 17.20
CA CYS A 706 -14.03 -1.97 16.55
C CYS A 706 -13.39 -0.61 16.84
N VAL A 707 -12.91 0.07 15.79
CA VAL A 707 -12.36 1.44 15.86
C VAL A 707 -13.41 2.41 15.34
N THR A 708 -14.19 3.03 16.24
CA THR A 708 -15.34 3.87 15.87
C THR A 708 -14.98 5.30 15.46
N THR A 709 -13.91 5.85 16.05
CA THR A 709 -13.52 7.27 15.90
C THR A 709 -14.71 8.21 16.05
N ASP A 710 -14.96 9.08 15.08
CA ASP A 710 -16.10 9.98 15.01
C ASP A 710 -17.24 9.46 14.13
N GLY A 711 -17.16 8.20 13.69
CA GLY A 711 -18.17 7.55 12.84
C GLY A 711 -18.03 7.82 11.35
N VAL A 712 -17.02 8.58 10.93
CA VAL A 712 -16.67 8.68 9.51
C VAL A 712 -15.66 7.60 9.16
N GLU A 713 -15.99 6.83 8.13
CA GLU A 713 -15.15 5.77 7.58
C GLU A 713 -13.91 6.34 6.90
N ARG A 714 -12.75 5.78 7.23
CA ARG A 714 -11.44 6.17 6.71
C ARG A 714 -10.40 5.09 7.01
N ALA A 715 -9.34 5.01 6.21
CA ALA A 715 -8.14 4.23 6.56
C ALA A 715 -7.41 4.79 7.79
N VAL A 716 -6.87 3.92 8.64
CA VAL A 716 -6.20 4.30 9.89
C VAL A 716 -5.05 3.34 10.19
N LEU A 717 -3.97 3.86 10.78
CA LEU A 717 -2.87 3.06 11.29
C LEU A 717 -3.11 2.79 12.78
N THR A 718 -2.93 1.54 13.21
CA THR A 718 -3.23 1.14 14.59
C THR A 718 -2.09 0.35 15.21
N ILE A 719 -1.96 0.41 16.53
CA ILE A 719 -1.22 -0.59 17.31
C ILE A 719 -2.24 -1.52 17.94
N ASN A 720 -2.12 -2.82 17.68
CA ASN A 720 -3.01 -3.86 18.20
C ASN A 720 -4.50 -3.58 17.89
N ARG A 721 -4.81 -2.94 16.75
CA ARG A 721 -6.17 -2.54 16.32
C ARG A 721 -6.90 -1.63 17.32
N GLN A 722 -6.14 -0.80 18.02
CA GLN A 722 -6.65 0.19 18.98
C GLN A 722 -6.30 1.60 18.54
N LEU A 723 -7.23 2.52 18.79
CA LEU A 723 -7.02 3.96 18.69
C LEU A 723 -7.68 4.62 19.92
N PRO A 724 -6.93 5.35 20.76
CA PRO A 724 -5.49 5.51 20.78
C PRO A 724 -4.82 4.14 20.98
N SER A 725 -3.52 4.07 20.67
CA SER A 725 -2.73 2.87 20.91
C SER A 725 -2.68 2.51 22.41
N PRO A 726 -2.40 1.23 22.77
CA PRO A 726 -2.45 0.76 24.16
C PRO A 726 -1.64 1.62 25.11
N SER A 727 -2.25 2.11 26.19
CA SER A 727 -1.53 2.93 27.17
C SER A 727 -0.70 2.08 28.13
N ILE A 728 0.49 2.55 28.46
CA ILE A 728 1.45 1.87 29.33
C ILE A 728 1.37 2.47 30.74
N PHE A 729 1.17 1.64 31.76
CA PHE A 729 1.22 2.04 33.16
C PHE A 729 2.29 1.23 33.88
N VAL A 730 3.27 1.92 34.47
CA VAL A 730 4.41 1.29 35.16
C VAL A 730 4.79 2.09 36.41
N CYS A 731 5.57 1.48 37.29
CA CYS A 731 6.18 2.17 38.43
C CYS A 731 7.56 2.72 38.08
N GLU A 732 7.96 3.79 38.76
CA GLU A 732 9.33 4.31 38.70
C GLU A 732 10.33 3.16 38.95
N ARG A 733 11.36 3.06 38.12
CA ARG A 733 12.39 2.00 38.12
C ARG A 733 11.94 0.62 37.63
N ASP A 734 10.72 0.46 37.13
CA ASP A 734 10.38 -0.70 36.33
C ASP A 734 11.20 -0.69 35.02
N LEU A 735 11.48 -1.88 34.49
CA LEU A 735 12.09 -2.05 33.20
C LEU A 735 11.00 -2.18 32.14
N VAL A 736 10.86 -1.18 31.27
CA VAL A 736 9.92 -1.21 30.15
C VAL A 736 10.57 -1.94 28.97
N VAL A 737 9.91 -2.98 28.47
CA VAL A 737 10.36 -3.75 27.31
C VAL A 737 9.21 -3.87 26.32
N ILE A 738 9.42 -3.42 25.09
CA ILE A 738 8.35 -3.33 24.09
C ILE A 738 8.82 -3.90 22.77
N ASP A 739 8.19 -4.98 22.33
CA ASP A 739 8.41 -5.55 20.99
C ASP A 739 7.46 -4.89 20.00
N VAL A 740 8.01 -4.04 19.13
CA VAL A 740 7.30 -3.37 18.05
C VAL A 740 7.45 -4.18 16.79
N VAL A 741 6.39 -4.88 16.40
CA VAL A 741 6.23 -5.64 15.16
C VAL A 741 5.56 -4.74 14.13
N ASN A 742 6.27 -4.35 13.09
CA ASN A 742 5.70 -3.54 12.01
C ASN A 742 5.11 -4.46 10.93
N MET A 743 3.78 -4.48 10.78
CA MET A 743 3.05 -5.21 9.73
C MET A 743 2.42 -4.25 8.69
N MET A 744 2.75 -2.95 8.74
CA MET A 744 2.25 -1.95 7.81
C MET A 744 3.02 -2.05 6.49
N MET A 745 2.49 -2.81 5.52
CA MET A 745 3.14 -2.97 4.21
C MET A 745 3.47 -1.62 3.57
N GLY A 746 4.72 -1.45 3.12
CA GLY A 746 5.20 -0.22 2.47
C GLY A 746 5.49 0.96 3.40
N TYR A 747 5.27 0.80 4.71
CA TYR A 747 5.57 1.80 5.73
C TYR A 747 6.70 1.34 6.64
N GLU A 748 7.68 2.22 6.84
CA GLU A 748 8.67 2.08 7.90
C GLU A 748 8.24 2.88 9.13
N THR A 749 8.64 2.50 10.33
CA THR A 749 8.17 3.17 11.55
C THR A 749 9.22 3.20 12.66
N THR A 750 9.02 4.05 13.65
CA THR A 750 9.81 4.13 14.89
C THR A 750 8.89 4.64 15.98
N ILE A 751 9.07 4.21 17.23
CA ILE A 751 8.28 4.71 18.36
C ILE A 751 9.14 5.62 19.21
N HIS A 752 8.74 6.89 19.32
CA HIS A 752 9.37 7.87 20.20
C HIS A 752 8.64 8.00 21.53
N TRP A 753 9.39 8.21 22.62
CA TRP A 753 8.92 8.20 24.00
C TRP A 753 8.99 9.61 24.60
N HIS A 754 7.96 10.41 24.34
CA HIS A 754 7.89 11.80 24.78
C HIS A 754 7.95 11.92 26.31
N GLY A 755 8.94 12.67 26.81
CA GLY A 755 9.14 12.92 28.24
C GLY A 755 10.15 11.98 28.93
N PHE A 756 10.71 11.01 28.20
CA PHE A 756 11.89 10.25 28.63
C PHE A 756 13.16 10.91 28.11
N HIS A 757 14.15 11.13 28.97
CA HIS A 757 15.40 11.77 28.53
C HIS A 757 16.35 10.79 27.84
N GLN A 758 16.09 9.48 27.95
CA GLN A 758 16.88 8.41 27.34
C GLN A 758 18.39 8.52 27.62
N LYS A 759 18.76 9.04 28.80
CA LYS A 759 20.15 9.35 29.16
C LYS A 759 21.07 8.14 29.09
N ASP A 760 20.58 6.99 29.51
CA ASP A 760 21.35 5.74 29.57
C ASP A 760 21.17 4.87 28.31
N TYR A 761 20.15 5.15 27.49
CA TYR A 761 19.79 4.39 26.29
C TYR A 761 19.39 5.31 25.13
N PRO A 762 20.25 6.23 24.67
CA PRO A 762 19.88 7.22 23.66
C PRO A 762 19.43 6.59 22.32
N TRP A 763 19.84 5.35 22.03
CA TRP A 763 19.38 4.59 20.85
C TRP A 763 17.97 4.01 20.96
N MET A 764 17.33 4.09 22.13
CA MET A 764 15.93 3.70 22.37
C MET A 764 14.98 4.89 22.27
N ASP A 765 15.48 6.06 21.89
CA ASP A 765 14.69 7.29 21.81
C ASP A 765 13.67 7.27 20.68
N GLY A 766 13.93 6.61 19.55
CA GLY A 766 12.94 6.42 18.51
C GLY A 766 12.85 7.52 17.46
N VAL A 767 13.85 8.40 17.36
CA VAL A 767 13.98 9.33 16.22
C VAL A 767 14.63 8.58 15.04
N PRO A 768 13.93 8.40 13.91
CA PRO A 768 14.43 7.62 12.79
C PRO A 768 15.65 8.30 12.18
N MET A 769 16.62 7.48 11.77
CA MET A 769 17.89 7.91 11.16
C MET A 769 18.82 8.76 12.05
N ILE A 770 18.40 9.09 13.28
CA ILE A 770 19.24 9.81 14.27
C ILE A 770 19.61 8.89 15.42
N THR A 771 18.61 8.31 16.09
CA THR A 771 18.81 7.45 17.28
C THR A 771 18.75 5.98 16.93
N GLN A 772 17.99 5.62 15.89
CA GLN A 772 17.86 4.25 15.39
C GLN A 772 17.47 4.21 13.91
N CYS A 773 17.69 3.07 13.26
CA CYS A 773 17.08 2.80 11.96
C CYS A 773 15.55 2.68 12.09
N PRO A 774 14.82 3.08 11.05
CA PRO A 774 13.41 2.73 10.93
C PRO A 774 13.20 1.21 10.98
N ILE A 775 12.11 0.82 11.62
CA ILE A 775 11.59 -0.54 11.67
C ILE A 775 10.81 -0.72 10.35
N ASN A 776 11.44 -1.34 9.36
CA ASN A 776 10.81 -1.62 8.07
C ASN A 776 9.60 -2.56 8.21
N SER A 777 8.74 -2.56 7.19
CA SER A 777 7.62 -3.51 7.12
C SER A 777 8.11 -4.95 7.23
N GLY A 778 7.47 -5.75 8.09
CA GLY A 778 7.79 -7.14 8.39
C GLY A 778 8.80 -7.31 9.54
N ASN A 779 9.40 -6.24 10.07
CA ASN A 779 10.44 -6.33 11.09
C ASN A 779 9.89 -6.14 12.51
N THR A 780 10.64 -6.66 13.49
CA THR A 780 10.43 -6.44 14.92
C THR A 780 11.64 -5.74 15.54
N PHE A 781 11.38 -4.70 16.32
CA PHE A 781 12.38 -4.00 17.13
C PHE A 781 11.96 -3.99 18.60
N ARG A 782 12.92 -4.25 19.50
CA ARG A 782 12.68 -4.25 20.94
C ARG A 782 13.21 -2.96 21.57
N TYR A 783 12.30 -2.14 22.07
CA TYR A 783 12.64 -1.05 22.99
C TYR A 783 12.88 -1.61 24.38
N LYS A 784 13.95 -1.17 25.06
CA LYS A 784 14.26 -1.56 26.44
C LYS A 784 14.87 -0.37 27.18
N PHE A 785 14.15 0.19 28.16
CA PHE A 785 14.63 1.30 28.98
C PHE A 785 13.99 1.28 30.37
N TRP A 786 14.62 1.94 31.34
CA TRP A 786 14.07 2.09 32.68
C TRP A 786 13.02 3.19 32.71
N ALA A 787 11.95 2.98 33.47
CA ALA A 787 10.98 4.01 33.80
C ALA A 787 11.56 5.00 34.81
N SER A 788 12.54 5.81 34.41
CA SER A 788 13.25 6.76 35.28
C SER A 788 12.50 8.06 35.51
N GLU A 789 11.79 8.53 34.49
CA GLU A 789 11.04 9.78 34.51
C GLU A 789 9.62 9.48 34.97
N SER A 790 9.31 9.80 36.22
CA SER A 790 7.95 9.75 36.75
C SER A 790 7.03 10.81 36.15
N GLY A 791 5.76 10.51 35.95
CA GLY A 791 4.74 11.47 35.50
C GLY A 791 3.85 10.94 34.38
N THR A 792 3.21 11.86 33.67
CA THR A 792 2.33 11.60 32.53
C THR A 792 3.07 11.91 31.24
N HIS A 793 3.36 10.87 30.49
CA HIS A 793 4.13 10.87 29.26
C HIS A 793 3.29 10.26 28.14
N TRP A 794 3.85 10.21 26.93
CA TRP A 794 3.18 9.60 25.80
C TRP A 794 4.21 9.08 24.79
N TYR A 795 3.74 8.28 23.85
CA TYR A 795 4.56 7.78 22.76
C TYR A 795 3.81 7.94 21.43
N HIS A 796 4.54 8.01 20.34
CA HIS A 796 3.96 8.05 18.99
C HIS A 796 4.92 7.50 17.95
N SER A 797 4.39 7.21 16.76
CA SER A 797 5.27 6.98 15.62
C SER A 797 5.99 8.26 15.25
N HIS A 798 7.32 8.19 15.16
CA HIS A 798 8.16 9.32 14.76
C HIS A 798 8.57 9.26 13.27
N SER A 799 7.88 8.43 12.48
CA SER A 799 8.08 8.31 11.03
C SER A 799 6.90 8.90 10.25
N GLY A 800 7.20 9.75 9.25
CA GLY A 800 6.19 10.33 8.35
C GLY A 800 5.05 11.05 9.07
N HIS A 801 3.82 10.87 8.58
CA HIS A 801 2.61 11.43 9.19
C HIS A 801 1.83 10.39 10.03
N GLN A 802 2.49 9.29 10.41
CA GLN A 802 1.85 8.14 11.05
C GLN A 802 1.18 8.47 12.39
N LYS A 803 1.68 9.48 13.13
CA LYS A 803 1.01 10.02 14.33
C LYS A 803 -0.41 10.50 13.99
N SER A 804 -0.55 11.36 13.00
CA SER A 804 -1.86 11.89 12.55
C SER A 804 -2.76 10.82 11.92
N ASN A 805 -2.15 9.72 11.46
CA ASN A 805 -2.85 8.57 10.93
C ASN A 805 -3.23 7.51 11.99
N GLY A 806 -2.81 7.67 13.25
CA GLY A 806 -3.32 6.89 14.38
C GLY A 806 -2.30 6.27 15.34
N ILE A 807 -0.99 6.41 15.09
CA ILE A 807 0.04 5.75 15.92
C ILE A 807 0.49 6.67 17.07
N PHE A 808 -0.24 6.62 18.19
CA PHE A 808 0.09 7.31 19.45
C PHE A 808 -0.62 6.68 20.65
N GLY A 809 -0.01 6.74 21.84
CA GLY A 809 -0.60 6.25 23.09
C GLY A 809 0.03 6.87 24.33
N GLY A 810 -0.60 6.73 25.49
CA GLY A 810 -0.09 7.28 26.74
C GLY A 810 0.93 6.35 27.42
N ILE A 811 1.87 6.93 28.18
CA ILE A 811 2.74 6.19 29.10
C ILE A 811 2.77 6.91 30.45
N VAL A 812 2.38 6.24 31.52
CA VAL A 812 2.31 6.81 32.87
C VAL A 812 3.29 6.06 33.77
N VAL A 813 4.20 6.81 34.39
CA VAL A 813 5.18 6.30 35.34
C VAL A 813 4.80 6.80 36.73
N ARG A 814 4.25 5.92 37.57
CA ARG A 814 3.81 6.24 38.93
C ARG A 814 5.00 6.25 39.91
N LYS A 815 5.04 7.23 40.81
CA LYS A 815 6.01 7.28 41.91
C LYS A 815 5.57 6.42 43.07
N HIS A 816 6.54 5.88 43.81
CA HIS A 816 6.29 5.31 45.14
C HIS A 816 5.87 6.38 46.16
N VAL A 817 6.55 7.53 46.16
CA VAL A 817 6.19 8.68 47.00
C VAL A 817 5.71 9.82 46.10
N GLU A 818 4.40 9.96 46.00
CA GLU A 818 3.77 11.06 45.27
C GLU A 818 3.53 12.25 46.21
N ARG A 819 4.09 13.42 45.86
CA ARG A 819 3.97 14.66 46.65
C ARG A 819 2.51 15.08 46.81
N HIS A 820 1.71 14.82 45.78
CA HIS A 820 0.31 15.20 45.70
C HIS A 820 -0.66 14.08 46.10
N ALA A 821 -0.17 12.97 46.69
CA ALA A 821 -1.00 11.82 47.04
C ALA A 821 -2.18 12.18 47.97
N SER A 822 -2.02 13.21 48.81
CA SER A 822 -3.09 13.66 49.70
C SER A 822 -4.22 14.41 48.98
N LEU A 823 -4.04 14.81 47.72
CA LEU A 823 -5.01 15.61 46.96
C LEU A 823 -6.07 14.77 46.26
N TYR A 824 -5.81 13.49 45.99
CA TYR A 824 -6.72 12.59 45.30
C TYR A 824 -6.87 11.26 46.03
N ASP A 825 -7.96 10.55 45.76
CA ASP A 825 -8.30 9.24 46.34
C ASP A 825 -8.18 8.10 45.32
N ASP A 826 -8.04 8.43 44.03
CA ASP A 826 -8.00 7.49 42.91
C ASP A 826 -7.08 8.02 41.79
N ASP A 827 -6.18 7.16 41.30
CA ASP A 827 -5.26 7.37 40.16
C ASP A 827 -5.31 6.14 39.23
N SER A 828 -6.53 5.69 38.94
CA SER A 828 -6.81 4.59 38.03
C SER A 828 -6.37 4.93 36.60
N SER A 829 -5.92 3.92 35.87
CA SER A 829 -5.60 4.01 34.44
C SER A 829 -6.80 4.42 33.58
N SER A 830 -8.03 4.20 34.05
CA SER A 830 -9.27 4.64 33.40
C SER A 830 -9.42 6.16 33.29
N ASN A 831 -8.64 6.95 34.03
CA ASN A 831 -8.74 8.41 34.06
C ASN A 831 -7.69 9.10 33.17
N LEU A 832 -7.00 8.34 32.31
CA LEU A 832 -6.14 8.88 31.27
C LEU A 832 -6.99 9.38 30.09
N ILE A 833 -6.74 10.62 29.70
CA ILE A 833 -7.35 11.32 28.57
C ILE A 833 -6.26 11.51 27.53
N VAL A 834 -6.35 10.81 26.41
CA VAL A 834 -5.54 11.02 25.22
C VAL A 834 -6.41 11.75 24.21
N LEU A 835 -6.13 13.02 24.03
CA LEU A 835 -6.79 13.90 23.08
C LEU A 835 -6.04 13.86 21.76
N SER A 836 -6.76 13.74 20.64
CA SER A 836 -6.18 13.88 19.31
C SER A 836 -7.08 14.72 18.42
N ASP A 837 -6.49 15.36 17.43
CA ASP A 837 -7.21 15.92 16.30
C ASP A 837 -7.48 14.84 15.25
N TRP A 838 -8.46 15.10 14.39
CA TRP A 838 -8.97 14.09 13.45
C TRP A 838 -9.36 14.70 12.11
N LYS A 839 -8.99 14.00 11.03
CA LYS A 839 -9.37 14.32 9.65
C LYS A 839 -10.14 13.15 9.04
N HIS A 840 -10.89 13.39 7.97
CA HIS A 840 -11.59 12.31 7.25
C HIS A 840 -10.77 11.72 6.11
N GLU A 841 -9.61 12.29 5.82
CA GLU A 841 -8.62 11.77 4.87
C GLU A 841 -7.30 11.45 5.59
N LEU A 842 -6.47 10.61 4.97
CA LEU A 842 -5.09 10.37 5.39
C LEU A 842 -4.28 11.67 5.33
N ALA A 843 -3.35 11.85 6.27
CA ALA A 843 -2.56 13.09 6.33
C ALA A 843 -1.81 13.38 5.01
N GLU A 844 -1.33 12.33 4.33
CA GLU A 844 -0.58 12.39 3.08
C GLU A 844 -1.37 13.00 1.91
N THR A 845 -2.70 13.02 1.96
CA THR A 845 -3.51 13.73 0.94
C THR A 845 -3.30 15.25 1.01
N HIS A 846 -2.84 15.77 2.16
CA HIS A 846 -2.67 17.20 2.42
C HIS A 846 -1.22 17.67 2.50
N PHE A 847 -0.22 16.79 2.35
CA PHE A 847 1.20 17.15 2.39
C PHE A 847 1.87 16.78 1.05
N PRO A 848 2.49 17.73 0.31
CA PRO A 848 2.90 19.08 0.72
C PRO A 848 1.82 20.17 0.62
N GLY A 849 0.60 19.86 0.16
CA GLY A 849 -0.53 20.78 0.14
C GLY A 849 -1.34 20.73 -1.15
N LEU A 850 -2.66 20.85 -1.02
CA LEU A 850 -3.61 21.04 -2.12
C LEU A 850 -3.93 22.55 -2.26
N ARG A 851 -3.94 23.04 -3.49
CA ARG A 851 -4.11 24.43 -3.93
C ARG A 851 -5.57 24.88 -3.97
N THR A 852 -6.51 24.02 -4.31
CA THR A 852 -7.90 24.41 -4.61
C THR A 852 -8.95 23.62 -3.83
N GLN A 853 -8.72 22.34 -3.55
CA GLN A 853 -9.63 21.52 -2.75
C GLN A 853 -9.07 21.35 -1.32
N SER A 854 -9.77 21.88 -0.33
CA SER A 854 -9.48 21.71 1.11
C SER A 854 -8.02 21.94 1.53
N GLY A 855 -7.43 23.08 1.14
CA GLY A 855 -6.04 23.48 1.45
C GLY A 855 -5.73 23.77 2.94
N GLY A 856 -6.58 23.33 3.86
CA GLY A 856 -6.46 23.59 5.30
C GLY A 856 -5.76 22.46 6.06
N LEU A 857 -4.83 22.83 6.96
CA LEU A 857 -4.29 21.91 7.98
C LEU A 857 -5.22 21.77 9.19
N GLN A 858 -6.41 22.35 9.15
CA GLN A 858 -7.37 22.28 10.24
C GLN A 858 -7.98 20.88 10.31
N PRO A 859 -8.15 20.31 11.51
CA PRO A 859 -8.88 19.07 11.67
C PRO A 859 -10.35 19.22 11.31
N ALA A 860 -10.97 18.11 10.92
CA ALA A 860 -12.42 18.03 10.78
C ALA A 860 -13.11 17.87 12.15
N ASN A 861 -12.44 17.20 13.10
CA ASN A 861 -12.99 16.93 14.43
C ASN A 861 -11.88 16.74 15.49
N LEU A 862 -12.25 16.61 16.76
CA LEU A 862 -11.41 16.11 17.83
C LEU A 862 -11.90 14.73 18.28
N LEU A 863 -10.98 13.91 18.81
CA LEU A 863 -11.28 12.64 19.47
C LEU A 863 -10.78 12.66 20.91
N VAL A 864 -11.57 12.10 21.81
CA VAL A 864 -11.21 11.88 23.21
C VAL A 864 -11.10 10.39 23.43
N ASN A 865 -9.90 9.88 23.74
CA ASN A 865 -9.63 8.45 23.79
C ASN A 865 -10.15 7.73 22.54
N GLY A 866 -9.85 8.29 21.37
CA GLY A 866 -10.20 7.68 20.07
C GLY A 866 -11.71 7.64 19.77
N LYS A 867 -12.51 8.36 20.56
CA LYS A 867 -13.97 8.41 20.45
C LYS A 867 -14.45 9.83 20.20
N GLY A 868 -15.46 9.95 19.35
CA GLY A 868 -16.12 11.21 19.06
C GLY A 868 -17.38 10.99 18.24
N THR A 869 -17.97 12.08 17.80
CA THR A 869 -19.09 12.05 16.85
C THR A 869 -19.02 13.27 15.93
N THR A 870 -19.44 13.08 14.67
CA THR A 870 -19.52 14.13 13.66
C THR A 870 -20.97 14.50 13.42
N ARG A 871 -21.22 15.80 13.21
CA ARG A 871 -22.55 16.32 12.83
C ARG A 871 -22.67 16.24 11.31
N HIS A 872 -23.65 15.50 10.78
CA HIS A 872 -23.87 15.46 9.34
C HIS A 872 -24.34 16.83 8.83
N LEU A 873 -23.74 17.30 7.72
CA LEU A 873 -24.12 18.54 7.04
C LEU A 873 -25.49 18.44 6.33
N ASP A 874 -26.05 17.23 6.21
CA ASP A 874 -27.32 16.98 5.55
C ASP A 874 -28.51 17.24 6.48
N ALA A 875 -28.94 18.51 6.55
CA ALA A 875 -30.28 19.04 6.88
C ALA A 875 -31.13 18.48 8.05
N ARG A 876 -30.72 17.45 8.79
CA ARG A 876 -31.48 16.77 9.85
C ARG A 876 -30.86 16.85 11.24
N LYS A 877 -29.82 17.66 11.47
CA LYS A 877 -29.15 17.80 12.78
C LYS A 877 -28.82 16.45 13.45
N SER A 878 -28.58 15.39 12.67
CA SER A 878 -28.27 14.05 13.19
C SER A 878 -26.77 13.87 13.28
N THR A 879 -26.30 13.30 14.39
CA THR A 879 -24.91 12.89 14.58
C THR A 879 -24.65 11.51 13.97
N THR A 880 -23.39 11.17 13.72
CA THR A 880 -22.94 9.87 13.21
C THR A 880 -23.27 8.68 14.12
N GLY A 881 -23.74 8.94 15.34
CA GLY A 881 -24.21 7.88 16.22
C GLY A 881 -23.11 6.93 16.70
N THR A 882 -21.98 7.51 17.08
CA THR A 882 -20.84 6.80 17.68
C THR A 882 -20.69 7.15 19.16
N PRO A 883 -20.11 6.24 19.97
CA PRO A 883 -19.99 6.43 21.41
C PRO A 883 -18.95 7.52 21.74
N LEU A 884 -19.21 8.26 22.82
CA LEU A 884 -18.25 9.19 23.42
C LEU A 884 -17.39 8.47 24.47
N ALA A 885 -16.29 9.09 24.89
CA ALA A 885 -15.54 8.64 26.06
C ALA A 885 -16.38 8.84 27.34
N VAL A 886 -16.31 7.88 28.27
CA VAL A 886 -17.05 7.91 29.54
C VAL A 886 -16.11 7.63 30.71
N TYR A 887 -16.16 8.48 31.73
CA TYR A 887 -15.37 8.38 32.95
C TYR A 887 -16.31 8.16 34.15
N TYR A 888 -16.11 7.06 34.87
CA TYR A 888 -16.94 6.68 36.01
C TYR A 888 -16.29 7.13 37.31
N VAL A 889 -17.02 7.90 38.12
CA VAL A 889 -16.57 8.42 39.40
C VAL A 889 -17.58 8.15 40.51
N GLN A 890 -17.11 8.03 41.74
CA GLN A 890 -17.95 7.87 42.92
C GLN A 890 -18.13 9.20 43.63
N LYS A 891 -19.37 9.47 44.05
CA LYS A 891 -19.71 10.70 44.76
C LYS A 891 -18.83 10.91 45.99
N ASN A 892 -18.39 12.14 46.20
CA ASN A 892 -17.51 12.61 47.27
C ASN A 892 -16.10 12.02 47.29
N ARG A 893 -15.63 11.45 46.17
CA ARG A 893 -14.22 11.08 45.99
C ARG A 893 -13.50 12.04 45.05
N ARG A 894 -12.17 12.03 45.13
CA ARG A 894 -11.28 12.92 44.38
C ARG A 894 -10.48 12.08 43.40
N TYR A 895 -10.55 12.41 42.12
CA TYR A 895 -9.96 11.62 41.03
C TYR A 895 -8.82 12.40 40.39
N ARG A 896 -7.65 11.78 40.25
CA ARG A 896 -6.57 12.30 39.40
C ARG A 896 -6.89 11.91 37.95
N PHE A 897 -7.06 12.91 37.11
CA PHE A 897 -7.09 12.78 35.66
C PHE A 897 -5.75 13.18 35.08
N ARG A 898 -5.36 12.48 34.01
CA ARG A 898 -4.10 12.69 33.29
C ARG A 898 -4.46 13.01 31.85
N LEU A 899 -4.12 14.19 31.38
CA LEU A 899 -4.36 14.64 30.01
C LEU A 899 -3.06 14.56 29.22
N VAL A 900 -3.13 13.92 28.06
CA VAL A 900 -2.12 13.94 27.00
C VAL A 900 -2.78 14.55 25.77
N ASN A 901 -2.24 15.65 25.25
CA ASN A 901 -2.64 16.17 23.96
C ASN A 901 -1.71 15.60 22.87
N ALA A 902 -2.15 14.54 22.21
CA ALA A 902 -1.43 13.87 21.13
C ALA A 902 -1.70 14.47 19.74
N GLY A 903 -2.29 15.69 19.67
CA GLY A 903 -2.62 16.37 18.42
C GLY A 903 -1.44 16.47 17.43
N GLY A 904 -1.75 16.36 16.14
CA GLY A 904 -0.81 16.52 15.03
C GLY A 904 -0.90 17.88 14.32
N LEU A 905 -1.95 18.65 14.58
CA LEU A 905 -2.38 19.83 13.83
C LEU A 905 -2.53 21.06 14.75
N THR A 906 -2.66 22.23 14.13
CA THR A 906 -2.29 23.56 14.66
C THR A 906 -3.12 24.12 15.84
N CYS A 907 -4.11 23.39 16.37
CA CYS A 907 -5.13 24.01 17.22
C CYS A 907 -5.00 23.68 18.73
N PRO A 908 -4.82 24.68 19.60
CA PRO A 908 -4.94 24.50 21.05
C PRO A 908 -6.34 24.02 21.43
N VAL A 909 -6.46 23.23 22.50
CA VAL A 909 -7.74 22.69 22.94
C VAL A 909 -8.06 23.12 24.38
N LEU A 910 -9.23 23.73 24.54
CA LEU A 910 -9.81 24.10 25.82
C LEU A 910 -10.59 22.92 26.41
N LEU A 911 -10.23 22.49 27.61
CA LEU A 911 -10.98 21.56 28.46
C LEU A 911 -11.79 22.32 29.52
N GLU A 912 -13.07 21.98 29.62
CA GLU A 912 -13.95 22.37 30.73
C GLU A 912 -14.84 21.21 31.16
N ILE A 913 -15.20 21.13 32.45
CA ILE A 913 -16.06 20.08 33.00
C ILE A 913 -17.28 20.74 33.65
N GLU A 914 -18.47 20.38 33.19
CA GLU A 914 -19.73 20.95 33.65
C GLU A 914 -19.87 20.82 35.18
N GLY A 915 -20.01 21.96 35.86
CA GLY A 915 -20.21 22.04 37.31
C GLY A 915 -18.98 21.69 38.15
N HIS A 916 -17.83 21.36 37.55
CA HIS A 916 -16.63 20.96 38.28
C HIS A 916 -15.48 21.93 38.04
N LYS A 917 -14.67 22.16 39.09
CA LYS A 917 -13.36 22.82 38.96
C LYS A 917 -12.26 21.76 38.93
N MET A 918 -11.17 22.07 38.25
CA MET A 918 -9.99 21.23 38.15
C MET A 918 -8.87 21.82 39.01
N THR A 919 -8.27 21.03 39.90
CA THR A 919 -7.05 21.45 40.61
C THR A 919 -5.85 20.88 39.86
N VAL A 920 -5.19 21.70 39.05
CA VAL A 920 -3.99 21.31 38.28
C VAL A 920 -2.83 21.12 39.24
N ILE A 921 -2.17 19.97 39.16
CA ILE A 921 -1.10 19.54 40.07
C ILE A 921 0.20 19.19 39.36
N ALA A 922 0.17 18.94 38.04
CA ALA A 922 1.37 18.75 37.24
C ALA A 922 1.17 19.27 35.82
N SER A 923 2.27 19.69 35.20
CA SER A 923 2.38 19.97 33.76
C SER A 923 3.65 19.31 33.24
N ASP A 924 3.55 18.59 32.13
CA ASP A 924 4.68 17.92 31.47
C ASP A 924 5.53 17.07 32.42
N SER A 925 4.85 16.26 33.24
CA SER A 925 5.45 15.38 34.26
C SER A 925 6.14 16.10 35.43
N ASN A 926 6.06 17.43 35.49
CA ASN A 926 6.62 18.22 36.59
C ASN A 926 5.53 18.65 37.58
N ASP A 927 5.80 18.43 38.86
CA ASP A 927 4.91 18.83 39.96
C ASP A 927 4.75 20.36 40.01
N LEU A 928 3.52 20.83 39.99
CA LEU A 928 3.16 22.23 40.14
C LEU A 928 2.65 22.53 41.54
N GLN A 929 2.65 23.82 41.91
CA GLN A 929 1.85 24.25 43.04
C GLN A 929 0.36 24.05 42.69
N PRO A 930 -0.41 23.28 43.50
CA PRO A 930 -1.80 22.96 43.19
C PRO A 930 -2.62 24.23 42.95
N THR A 931 -3.17 24.37 41.75
CA THR A 931 -3.93 25.56 41.35
C THR A 931 -5.29 25.17 40.80
N THR A 932 -6.34 25.73 41.39
CA THR A 932 -7.72 25.45 40.97
C THR A 932 -8.15 26.37 39.84
N VAL A 933 -8.60 25.78 38.74
CA VAL A 933 -9.08 26.45 37.53
C VAL A 933 -10.44 25.90 37.12
N SER A 934 -11.22 26.70 36.40
CA SER A 934 -12.48 26.28 35.75
C SER A 934 -12.23 25.69 34.37
N GLN A 935 -11.18 26.16 33.69
CA GLN A 935 -10.83 25.81 32.32
C GLN A 935 -9.33 25.57 32.20
N LEU A 936 -8.94 24.64 31.33
CA LEU A 936 -7.55 24.30 31.06
C LEU A 936 -7.32 24.32 29.54
N VAL A 937 -6.35 25.07 29.05
CA VAL A 937 -5.96 25.03 27.63
C VAL A 937 -4.73 24.14 27.51
N SER A 938 -4.72 23.25 26.52
CA SER A 938 -3.59 22.39 26.19
C SER A 938 -3.24 22.50 24.71
N ASN A 939 -1.96 22.68 24.42
CA ASN A 939 -1.38 22.60 23.09
C ASN A 939 -0.94 21.16 22.77
N ALA A 940 -0.75 20.87 21.48
CA ALA A 940 -0.21 19.60 21.02
C ALA A 940 1.14 19.29 21.70
N GLY A 941 1.28 18.08 22.24
CA GLY A 941 2.45 17.60 22.97
C GLY A 941 2.45 17.90 24.48
N GLU A 942 1.56 18.77 24.97
CA GLU A 942 1.46 19.09 26.40
C GLU A 942 0.71 18.01 27.18
N ARG A 943 1.09 17.85 28.46
CA ARG A 943 0.49 16.92 29.39
C ARG A 943 0.11 17.64 30.67
N PHE A 944 -1.06 17.35 31.22
CA PHE A 944 -1.51 17.94 32.48
C PHE A 944 -2.10 16.89 33.40
N ASP A 945 -1.76 16.97 34.68
CA ASP A 945 -2.46 16.20 35.71
C ASP A 945 -3.30 17.15 36.55
N PHE A 946 -4.56 16.79 36.74
CA PHE A 946 -5.49 17.58 37.53
C PHE A 946 -6.40 16.71 38.37
N VAL A 947 -6.84 17.24 39.51
CA VAL A 947 -7.78 16.58 40.41
C VAL A 947 -9.17 17.13 40.19
N VAL A 948 -10.14 16.22 40.06
CA VAL A 948 -11.57 16.53 40.02
C VAL A 948 -12.22 16.00 41.29
N ASN A 949 -12.93 16.87 42.00
CA ASN A 949 -13.72 16.49 43.18
C ASN A 949 -15.15 16.11 42.72
N ALA A 950 -15.54 14.85 42.86
CA ALA A 950 -16.86 14.37 42.46
C ALA A 950 -17.96 14.77 43.47
N ASN A 951 -18.16 16.07 43.69
CA ASN A 951 -18.99 16.65 44.75
C ASN A 951 -20.32 17.22 44.26
N GLN A 952 -20.69 17.00 43.00
CA GLN A 952 -21.90 17.55 42.42
C GLN A 952 -23.13 16.66 42.69
N SER A 953 -24.34 17.23 42.53
CA SER A 953 -25.61 16.59 42.94
C SER A 953 -26.32 15.76 41.86
N GLY A 954 -26.03 16.04 40.60
CA GLY A 954 -26.49 15.31 39.42
C GLY A 954 -25.75 14.00 39.16
N VAL A 955 -26.02 13.41 38.00
CA VAL A 955 -25.59 12.04 37.67
C VAL A 955 -24.57 12.00 36.53
N ASP A 956 -24.81 12.75 35.46
CA ASP A 956 -23.95 12.82 34.27
C ASP A 956 -23.57 14.28 34.02
N TYR A 957 -22.33 14.50 33.58
CA TYR A 957 -21.75 15.81 33.35
C TYR A 957 -20.96 15.81 32.04
N TRP A 958 -21.06 16.89 31.27
CA TRP A 958 -20.25 17.05 30.07
C TRP A 958 -18.81 17.45 30.40
N MET A 959 -17.86 16.70 29.87
CA MET A 959 -16.49 17.16 29.67
C MET A 959 -16.37 17.65 28.24
N ARG A 960 -16.05 18.93 28.05
CA ARG A 960 -16.00 19.56 26.72
C ARG A 960 -14.58 19.88 26.34
N PHE A 961 -14.26 19.59 25.08
CA PHE A 961 -12.98 19.84 24.42
C PHE A 961 -13.24 20.73 23.21
N ARG A 962 -12.82 22.00 23.26
CA ARG A 962 -13.05 22.97 22.19
C ARG A 962 -11.72 23.36 21.54
N ALA A 963 -11.63 23.24 20.22
CA ALA A 963 -10.48 23.75 19.50
C ALA A 963 -10.52 25.29 19.46
N LEU A 964 -9.40 25.92 19.78
CA LEU A 964 -9.23 27.37 19.83
C LEU A 964 -8.40 27.89 18.65
N GLY A 965 -8.29 29.21 18.56
CA GLY A 965 -7.43 29.88 17.57
C GLY A 965 -8.00 29.74 16.15
N SER A 966 -7.17 29.29 15.20
CA SER A 966 -7.60 29.21 13.79
C SER A 966 -8.77 28.24 13.58
N CYS A 967 -8.93 27.24 14.44
CA CYS A 967 -10.03 26.26 14.38
C CYS A 967 -11.39 26.79 14.85
N GLU A 968 -11.46 27.95 15.52
CA GLU A 968 -12.72 28.49 16.04
C GLU A 968 -13.72 28.80 14.93
N ALA A 969 -13.23 29.18 13.75
CA ALA A 969 -14.06 29.48 12.58
C ALA A 969 -14.92 28.29 12.14
N ASN A 970 -14.45 27.06 12.37
CA ASN A 970 -15.16 25.82 12.03
C ASN A 970 -15.97 25.26 13.22
N GLN A 971 -15.98 25.96 14.36
CA GLN A 971 -16.70 25.56 15.57
C GLN A 971 -16.39 24.12 16.03
N ILE A 972 -15.13 23.72 15.94
CA ILE A 972 -14.71 22.34 16.23
C ILE A 972 -14.72 22.10 17.75
N GLU A 973 -15.54 21.14 18.18
CA GLU A 973 -15.63 20.70 19.57
C GLU A 973 -16.00 19.22 19.67
N GLN A 974 -15.54 18.57 20.74
CA GLN A 974 -15.89 17.20 21.10
C GLN A 974 -16.21 17.08 22.58
N TYR A 975 -16.95 16.03 22.94
CA TYR A 975 -17.42 15.79 24.30
C TYR A 975 -17.03 14.41 24.83
N ALA A 976 -16.90 14.33 26.15
CA ALA A 976 -16.90 13.11 26.92
C ALA A 976 -17.89 13.24 28.09
N VAL A 977 -18.23 12.12 28.73
CA VAL A 977 -19.19 12.07 29.83
C VAL A 977 -18.47 11.70 31.12
N LEU A 978 -18.60 12.53 32.16
CA LEU A 978 -18.24 12.19 33.53
C LEU A 978 -19.50 11.75 34.27
N THR A 979 -19.55 10.52 34.77
CA THR A 979 -20.76 9.94 35.37
C THR A 979 -20.53 9.41 36.78
N TYR A 980 -21.51 9.61 37.66
CA TYR A 980 -21.50 9.22 39.07
C TYR A 980 -22.05 7.80 39.30
N ARG A 981 -22.32 7.08 38.21
CA ARG A 981 -22.95 5.77 38.20
C ARG A 981 -21.95 4.64 38.45
N ASP A 982 -22.48 3.47 38.80
CA ASP A 982 -21.68 2.26 38.96
C ASP A 982 -21.08 1.81 37.61
N PRO A 983 -19.76 1.63 37.50
CA PRO A 983 -19.13 1.09 36.29
C PRO A 983 -19.57 -0.33 35.91
N ASN A 984 -20.20 -1.08 36.82
CA ASN A 984 -20.71 -2.43 36.59
C ASN A 984 -22.19 -2.46 36.12
N ASP A 985 -22.80 -1.30 35.81
CA ASP A 985 -24.17 -1.25 35.29
C ASP A 985 -24.29 -2.01 33.94
N PRO A 986 -25.21 -2.98 33.80
CA PRO A 986 -25.44 -3.71 32.55
C PRO A 986 -25.82 -2.84 31.35
N GLN A 987 -26.28 -1.60 31.58
CA GLN A 987 -26.60 -0.64 30.52
C GLN A 987 -25.49 0.41 30.27
N ARG A 988 -24.27 0.20 30.78
CA ARG A 988 -23.15 1.15 30.66
C ARG A 988 -22.87 1.59 29.21
N ASP A 989 -22.97 0.67 28.26
CA ASP A 989 -22.59 0.89 26.85
C ASP A 989 -23.63 1.75 26.09
N LEU A 990 -24.92 1.63 26.43
CA LEU A 990 -26.01 2.44 25.83
C LEU A 990 -25.96 3.92 26.25
N ARG A 991 -25.14 4.27 27.25
CA ARG A 991 -25.08 5.60 27.87
C ARG A 991 -23.86 6.42 27.47
N ALA A 992 -22.91 5.81 26.75
CA ALA A 992 -21.89 6.55 26.01
C ALA A 992 -22.48 7.31 24.82
N TYR A 993 -23.77 7.10 24.52
CA TYR A 993 -24.48 7.73 23.42
C TYR A 993 -25.15 9.05 23.86
N PRO A 994 -25.07 10.13 23.07
CA PRO A 994 -25.76 11.38 23.39
C PRO A 994 -27.28 11.17 23.33
N GLN A 995 -27.97 11.21 24.47
CA GLN A 995 -29.44 11.06 24.52
C GLN A 995 -30.21 12.38 24.35
N ASN A 996 -29.56 13.56 24.34
CA ASN A 996 -30.21 14.87 24.19
C ASN A 996 -29.24 15.98 23.69
N ASN A 997 -29.80 17.07 23.16
CA ASN A 997 -29.16 18.25 22.55
C ASN A 997 -27.78 18.60 23.14
N PHE A 998 -26.74 18.53 22.31
CA PHE A 998 -25.42 19.06 22.64
C PHE A 998 -25.54 20.52 23.13
N PRO A 999 -24.68 20.94 24.08
CA PRO A 999 -24.57 22.33 24.48
C PRO A 999 -24.37 23.24 23.26
N ALA A 1000 -24.96 24.44 23.27
CA ALA A 1000 -24.73 25.41 22.20
C ALA A 1000 -23.26 25.83 22.18
N TYR A 1001 -22.68 26.01 20.98
CA TYR A 1001 -21.26 26.38 20.84
C TYR A 1001 -20.88 27.60 21.70
N ASP A 1002 -21.73 28.65 21.70
CA ASP A 1002 -21.50 29.90 22.45
C ASP A 1002 -21.78 29.82 23.96
N SER A 1003 -22.29 28.69 24.47
CA SER A 1003 -22.43 28.50 25.93
C SER A 1003 -21.06 28.25 26.56
N SER A 1004 -20.77 28.92 27.69
CA SER A 1004 -19.57 28.69 28.51
C SER A 1004 -20.01 28.16 29.87
N TYR A 1005 -19.29 27.16 30.41
CA TYR A 1005 -19.53 26.66 31.76
C TYR A 1005 -18.75 27.43 32.84
N GLY A 1006 -17.84 28.31 32.44
CA GLY A 1006 -16.94 29.06 33.33
C GLY A 1006 -17.34 30.51 33.60
N ASP A 1007 -16.81 31.09 34.69
CA ASP A 1007 -16.97 32.49 35.13
C ASP A 1007 -16.09 33.51 34.35
N GLY A 1008 -15.45 33.08 33.26
CA GLY A 1008 -14.56 33.91 32.44
C GLY A 1008 -13.10 33.96 32.91
N SER A 1009 -12.71 33.23 33.95
CA SER A 1009 -11.30 33.16 34.41
C SER A 1009 -10.42 32.22 33.58
N VAL A 1010 -10.13 32.57 32.33
CA VAL A 1010 -9.10 31.87 31.52
C VAL A 1010 -7.71 32.27 32.02
N ARG A 1011 -6.92 31.32 32.55
CA ARG A 1011 -5.50 31.53 32.80
C ARG A 1011 -4.68 30.80 31.74
N ASN A 1012 -4.13 31.57 30.79
CA ASN A 1012 -3.05 31.09 29.94
C ASN A 1012 -1.81 30.85 30.81
N TYR A 1013 -1.44 29.60 31.02
CA TYR A 1013 -0.09 29.27 31.47
C TYR A 1013 0.87 29.38 30.28
N MET A 1014 1.03 30.59 29.72
CA MET A 1014 2.25 30.92 28.97
C MET A 1014 3.36 31.11 30.02
N LEU A 1015 4.03 30.02 30.39
CA LEU A 1015 5.30 30.11 31.11
C LEU A 1015 6.42 30.15 30.07
N VAL A 1016 6.93 31.36 29.90
CA VAL A 1016 8.35 31.70 29.89
C VAL A 1016 9.28 30.52 29.57
N TYR A 1017 9.69 30.44 28.31
CA TYR A 1017 11.09 30.22 27.93
C TYR A 1017 11.51 31.32 26.96
#